data_AF-A0A0E3LJR0-F1
#
_entry.id   AF-A0A0E3LJR0-F1
#
_cell.length_a   1.000
_cell.length_b   1.000
_cell.length_c   1.000
_cell.angle_alpha   90.00
_cell.angle_beta   90.00
_cell.angle_gamma   90.00
#
_symmetry.space_group_name_H-M   'P 1'
#
loop_
_entity.id
_entity.type
_entity.pdbx_description
1 polymer ?
#
loop_
_entity_poly.entity_id
_entity_poly.type
_entity_poly.pdbx_seq_one_letter_code
_entity_poly.pdbx_strand_id
1 'polypeptide(L)'
;MTDMDDSRQSLKYPTNLTIIGLGGCGKKLAREICDYDWLLHYYSKGRNKLKIYTMDTDANESEIDEELATKIMAKVNKLESAGNIEFKSYYLPELANVTNVSDLTSSKVSASIKGFRSINTWWLNDPENGVTFQGLKGIDPFIMDDFGGGVHRRRAVSKAILYKVLSEGQSNGFPTFSTTEATAIIVGVGGGTGSGMFIDLARYIKKKQENKIYLFAVLPTTKEGKKEQLNAAISLTELEYLNVFRDENLFDHIIFTTLGPTEYANGQHELEAVGDFDSVFPQILINFFHIENSDIHLCDTRKPYSSFLFADSHVIEYPVEELRKLKKRYSQIVDELGEIVVARKKINEAVEGLLIKFNINGESAPTTEVFGFLKTECENIIRVWTNDIAERLRYHSVENIKTFIGYNISDIQFDEIGTYNELTSYISRAKYSTQGVTPPELKDETDKKLFRLIPEALETLEKTASLFKRVAVVENEECRSVMINILKGKLEISPLHGALNAKSQEIQTLNTKLKVNKQDIAELDSVSTGVDENINNILNDIDSDLGVYAQTNRNIKYLPDKERKLKEILDQYLEKLSTGKVGGRDKNNWFLSAGTKNIKTEIEAVSKDNEYDLENLSKFIDAITNYYFYNYMSEEVEKFSFRRLILGNKQALKNKYKQEAGKAEDYINLNKKQWGIRLDPPFTIVIPDNFLTIDLIKKNDELREHINNFIFTDLNNNISTEKLDEIFISDDKAKIRKSLREYLRDLYLEDASYFKKKEELSEYKEGLEGELKEKNLQRNMLEKVDVSMNETYSTRAAFVRHYDSFYEHFENINKKIDIATTNGIYKTKLGSVNPQILSLVEDKSDMGNLDMDTNGKSELDKLINLARAKYQNLFDSRTLGVNYLKISLTDTERWTFDKAALVVSSTSGYVRSELMKSKIGVDINQSLSLQHPNDSLFTTHGHTKPWEIALTFFAASSFLDNIYPLVAGGGYWEIYAKNKENILHHVLKLQDGKYITRNVLLSPEEAGNIANNERIEEIPQQIKNLYEVKPLKEALKLENK
;
A
#
# COMPACT_ATOMS: atom_id res chain seq x y z
N MET A 1 -44.45 40.04 -27.46
CA MET A 1 -44.93 38.95 -26.62
C MET A 1 -43.75 38.54 -25.77
N THR A 2 -43.89 38.79 -24.48
CA THR A 2 -42.83 38.88 -23.48
C THR A 2 -42.23 37.51 -23.16
N ASP A 3 -40.91 37.39 -23.33
CA ASP A 3 -40.08 36.36 -22.72
C ASP A 3 -40.23 36.45 -21.19
N MET A 4 -40.96 35.52 -20.60
CA MET A 4 -40.95 35.29 -19.16
C MET A 4 -39.70 34.46 -18.84
N ASP A 5 -38.74 35.11 -18.18
CA ASP A 5 -37.62 34.48 -17.49
C ASP A 5 -38.18 33.56 -16.37
N ASP A 6 -38.39 32.29 -16.71
CA ASP A 6 -39.02 31.25 -15.88
C ASP A 6 -38.08 30.71 -14.77
N SER A 7 -36.88 31.30 -14.65
CA SER A 7 -35.82 30.79 -13.77
C SER A 7 -36.06 31.07 -12.27
N ARG A 8 -37.05 31.87 -11.89
CA ARG A 8 -37.37 32.18 -10.47
C ARG A 8 -38.82 32.58 -10.23
N GLN A 9 -39.78 31.65 -10.24
CA GLN A 9 -40.93 31.87 -9.35
C GLN A 9 -40.38 31.88 -7.92
N SER A 10 -40.30 33.07 -7.31
CA SER A 10 -39.76 33.25 -5.96
C SER A 10 -40.58 32.41 -4.98
N LEU A 11 -39.92 31.54 -4.22
CA LEU A 11 -40.54 30.79 -3.13
C LEU A 11 -41.37 31.73 -2.24
N LYS A 12 -42.68 31.49 -2.16
CA LYS A 12 -43.61 32.33 -1.42
C LYS A 12 -43.80 31.78 0.00
N TYR A 13 -42.79 32.00 0.86
CA TYR A 13 -42.79 31.51 2.23
C TYR A 13 -42.85 32.64 3.27
N PRO A 14 -43.45 32.42 4.46
CA PRO A 14 -43.44 33.42 5.52
C PRO A 14 -42.01 33.79 5.94
N THR A 15 -41.73 35.09 6.06
CA THR A 15 -40.42 35.57 6.51
C THR A 15 -40.10 35.17 7.94
N ASN A 16 -41.12 35.12 8.81
CA ASN A 16 -41.00 34.58 10.17
C ASN A 16 -41.95 33.39 10.31
N LEU A 17 -41.40 32.19 10.44
CA LEU A 17 -42.15 30.95 10.58
C LEU A 17 -41.79 30.26 11.91
N THR A 18 -42.81 29.93 12.68
CA THR A 18 -42.69 29.10 13.88
C THR A 18 -43.39 27.76 13.63
N ILE A 19 -42.66 26.66 13.71
CA ILE A 19 -43.17 25.29 13.57
C ILE A 19 -43.22 24.66 14.96
N ILE A 20 -44.36 24.11 15.33
CA ILE A 20 -44.56 23.47 16.63
C ILE A 20 -44.99 22.02 16.41
N GLY A 21 -44.11 21.07 16.70
CA GLY A 21 -44.41 19.65 16.67
C GLY A 21 -44.91 19.17 18.04
N LEU A 22 -46.15 18.71 18.13
CA LEU A 22 -46.76 18.28 19.40
C LEU A 22 -46.90 16.77 19.52
N GLY A 23 -46.38 16.21 20.62
CA GLY A 23 -46.34 14.78 20.91
C GLY A 23 -45.45 13.98 19.96
N GLY A 24 -45.42 12.66 20.12
CA GLY A 24 -44.56 11.75 19.32
C GLY A 24 -44.67 11.90 17.80
N CYS A 25 -45.89 11.98 17.25
CA CYS A 25 -46.08 12.18 15.80
C CYS A 25 -45.62 13.58 15.37
N GLY A 26 -46.09 14.64 16.05
CA GLY A 26 -45.78 16.02 15.66
C GLY A 26 -44.29 16.34 15.76
N LYS A 27 -43.59 15.83 16.78
CA LYS A 27 -42.13 16.04 16.94
C LYS A 27 -41.32 15.34 15.86
N LYS A 28 -41.70 14.11 15.47
CA LYS A 28 -41.04 13.36 14.40
C LYS A 28 -41.15 14.12 13.08
N LEU A 29 -42.36 14.52 12.69
CA LEU A 29 -42.61 15.27 11.47
C LEU A 29 -41.95 16.66 11.45
N ALA A 30 -41.92 17.36 12.59
CA ALA A 30 -41.20 18.64 12.70
C ALA A 30 -39.67 18.47 12.53
N ARG A 31 -39.10 17.33 12.94
CA ARG A 31 -37.68 17.01 12.74
C ARG A 31 -37.36 16.70 11.28
N GLU A 32 -38.22 15.97 10.57
CA GLU A 32 -38.04 15.67 9.14
C GLU A 32 -37.91 16.94 8.27
N ILE A 33 -38.55 18.04 8.70
CA ILE A 33 -38.41 19.35 8.03
C ILE A 33 -36.95 19.87 8.09
N CYS A 34 -36.19 19.54 9.14
CA CYS A 34 -34.79 19.92 9.28
C CYS A 34 -33.85 19.16 8.33
N ASP A 35 -34.32 18.12 7.66
CA ASP A 35 -33.55 17.39 6.65
C ASP A 35 -33.57 18.05 5.27
N TYR A 36 -34.36 19.12 5.12
CA TYR A 36 -34.41 19.93 3.91
C TYR A 36 -33.36 21.05 3.98
N ASP A 37 -32.12 20.73 3.59
CA ASP A 37 -30.97 21.65 3.67
C ASP A 37 -31.22 23.01 3.01
N TRP A 38 -31.92 23.02 1.87
CA TRP A 38 -32.24 24.27 1.18
C TRP A 38 -33.19 25.16 2.00
N LEU A 39 -34.09 24.58 2.81
CA LEU A 39 -35.03 25.31 3.66
C LEU A 39 -34.30 25.96 4.83
N LEU A 40 -33.39 25.21 5.48
CA LEU A 40 -32.52 25.75 6.50
C LEU A 40 -31.65 26.89 5.92
N HIS A 41 -31.06 26.71 4.74
CA HIS A 41 -30.30 27.78 4.08
C HIS A 41 -31.14 29.00 3.68
N TYR A 42 -32.41 28.80 3.31
CA TYR A 42 -33.33 29.90 3.01
C TYR A 42 -33.59 30.76 4.27
N TYR A 43 -33.75 30.12 5.42
CA TYR A 43 -34.00 30.79 6.70
C TYR A 43 -32.74 31.28 7.41
N SER A 44 -31.55 30.77 7.08
CA SER A 44 -30.30 31.32 7.61
C SER A 44 -29.97 32.70 7.02
N LYS A 45 -30.51 33.02 5.84
CA LYS A 45 -30.22 34.25 5.09
C LYS A 45 -31.15 35.42 5.40
N GLY A 46 -30.57 36.63 5.35
CA GLY A 46 -31.33 37.88 5.36
C GLY A 46 -32.08 38.15 6.66
N ARG A 47 -33.34 38.59 6.56
CA ARG A 47 -34.24 38.86 7.70
C ARG A 47 -35.17 37.70 8.03
N ASN A 48 -35.00 36.55 7.36
CA ASN A 48 -35.84 35.39 7.56
C ASN A 48 -35.54 34.76 8.92
N LYS A 49 -36.56 34.22 9.60
CA LYS A 49 -36.43 33.54 10.88
C LYS A 49 -37.25 32.26 10.91
N LEU A 50 -36.63 31.19 11.38
CA LEU A 50 -37.26 29.90 11.59
C LEU A 50 -37.11 29.47 13.04
N LYS A 51 -38.22 29.21 13.70
CA LYS A 51 -38.26 28.61 15.03
C LYS A 51 -38.94 27.26 14.93
N ILE A 52 -38.33 26.22 15.46
CA ILE A 52 -38.89 24.88 15.51
C ILE A 52 -38.90 24.44 16.97
N TYR A 53 -40.08 24.22 17.51
CA TYR A 53 -40.29 23.76 18.87
C TYR A 53 -40.98 22.40 18.86
N THR A 54 -40.34 21.39 19.44
CA THR A 54 -40.99 20.10 19.70
C THR A 54 -41.40 20.04 21.17
N MET A 55 -42.63 19.60 21.45
CA MET A 55 -43.14 19.52 22.81
C MET A 55 -43.75 18.13 23.06
N ASP A 56 -43.29 17.45 24.10
CA ASP A 56 -43.81 16.15 24.50
C ASP A 56 -43.90 15.99 26.02
N THR A 57 -44.58 14.93 26.46
CA THR A 57 -44.70 14.55 27.86
C THR A 57 -44.11 13.18 28.17
N ASP A 58 -43.50 12.49 27.20
CA ASP A 58 -42.90 11.17 27.43
C ASP A 58 -41.50 11.31 28.05
N ALA A 59 -41.36 10.82 29.29
CA ALA A 59 -40.11 10.85 30.03
C ALA A 59 -39.03 9.95 29.39
N ASN A 60 -39.42 8.86 28.73
CA ASN A 60 -38.47 7.89 28.18
C ASN A 60 -37.79 8.39 26.89
N GLU A 61 -38.40 9.37 26.22
CA GLU A 61 -37.88 9.92 24.96
C GLU A 61 -37.15 11.26 25.15
N SER A 62 -37.15 11.83 26.36
CA SER A 62 -36.60 13.18 26.62
C SER A 62 -35.10 13.29 26.33
N GLU A 63 -34.30 12.32 26.81
CA GLU A 63 -32.84 12.29 26.58
C GLU A 63 -32.53 12.16 25.07
N ILE A 64 -33.22 11.25 24.38
CA ILE A 64 -33.07 11.03 22.93
C ILE A 64 -33.46 12.30 22.16
N ASP A 65 -34.54 12.97 22.59
CA ASP A 65 -35.01 14.19 21.98
C ASP A 65 -34.02 15.35 22.13
N GLU A 66 -33.32 15.45 23.26
CA GLU A 66 -32.26 16.44 23.50
C GLU A 66 -31.00 16.15 22.66
N GLU A 67 -30.60 14.89 22.54
CA GLU A 67 -29.50 14.48 21.66
C GLU A 67 -29.80 14.83 20.18
N LEU A 68 -31.02 14.55 19.72
CA LEU A 68 -31.45 14.87 18.36
C LEU A 68 -31.51 16.38 18.12
N ALA A 69 -32.02 17.15 19.09
CA ALA A 69 -32.00 18.62 19.03
C ALA A 69 -30.56 19.15 18.89
N THR A 70 -29.63 18.59 19.66
CA THR A 70 -28.20 18.94 19.60
C THR A 70 -27.59 18.62 18.23
N LYS A 71 -27.92 17.47 17.63
CA LYS A 71 -27.48 17.09 16.28
C LYS A 71 -28.02 18.05 15.22
N ILE A 72 -29.29 18.43 15.29
CA ILE A 72 -29.91 19.41 14.37
C ILE A 72 -29.23 20.77 14.51
N MET A 73 -29.03 21.27 15.73
CA MET A 73 -28.35 22.55 15.94
C MET A 73 -26.88 22.52 15.51
N ALA A 74 -26.18 21.39 15.67
CA ALA A 74 -24.82 21.23 15.14
C ALA A 74 -24.78 21.31 13.60
N LYS A 75 -25.82 20.83 12.91
CA LYS A 75 -25.99 20.99 11.46
C LYS A 75 -26.26 22.46 11.10
N VAL A 76 -27.19 23.12 11.79
CA VAL A 76 -27.54 24.54 11.60
C VAL A 76 -26.35 25.47 11.83
N ASN A 77 -25.54 25.21 12.87
CA ASN A 77 -24.36 26.02 13.22
C ASN A 77 -23.25 25.98 12.15
N LYS A 78 -23.29 25.05 11.20
CA LYS A 78 -22.39 25.03 10.03
C LYS A 78 -22.81 25.99 8.92
N LEU A 79 -24.03 26.54 8.97
CA LEU A 79 -24.54 27.51 8.01
C LEU A 79 -24.07 28.93 8.36
N GLU A 80 -23.82 29.74 7.33
CA GLU A 80 -23.61 31.18 7.50
C GLU A 80 -24.86 31.82 8.12
N SER A 81 -24.69 32.67 9.14
CA SER A 81 -25.79 33.35 9.85
C SER A 81 -26.80 32.43 10.56
N ALA A 82 -26.29 31.35 11.18
CA ALA A 82 -27.07 30.38 11.96
C ALA A 82 -28.03 30.96 13.03
N GLY A 83 -27.78 32.18 13.53
CA GLY A 83 -28.60 32.83 14.57
C GLY A 83 -30.06 33.14 14.18
N ASN A 84 -30.43 32.96 12.91
CA ASN A 84 -31.80 33.11 12.42
C ASN A 84 -32.66 31.84 12.58
N ILE A 85 -32.05 30.71 12.96
CA ILE A 85 -32.73 29.42 13.13
C ILE A 85 -32.62 28.97 14.58
N GLU A 86 -33.75 28.63 15.19
CA GLU A 86 -33.83 28.09 16.54
C GLU A 86 -34.53 26.72 16.51
N PHE A 87 -33.91 25.70 17.09
CA PHE A 87 -34.56 24.41 17.34
C PHE A 87 -34.48 24.10 18.84
N LYS A 88 -35.62 23.82 19.48
CA LYS A 88 -35.68 23.37 20.88
C LYS A 88 -36.69 22.25 21.07
N SER A 89 -36.30 21.25 21.87
CA SER A 89 -37.22 20.22 22.36
C SER A 89 -37.58 20.52 23.82
N TYR A 90 -38.85 20.36 24.15
CA TYR A 90 -39.40 20.65 25.47
C TYR A 90 -40.08 19.41 26.04
N TYR A 91 -39.51 18.89 27.11
CA TYR A 91 -40.15 17.92 27.98
C TYR A 91 -41.02 18.66 29.00
N LEU A 92 -42.32 18.74 28.72
CA LEU A 92 -43.24 19.62 29.46
C LEU A 92 -43.38 19.28 30.95
N PRO A 93 -43.39 17.99 31.39
CA PRO A 93 -43.42 17.64 32.80
C PRO A 93 -42.28 18.23 33.61
N GLU A 94 -41.08 18.33 33.04
CA GLU A 94 -39.94 18.98 33.70
C GLU A 94 -40.16 20.49 33.85
N LEU A 95 -40.62 21.17 32.79
CA LEU A 95 -40.94 22.61 32.86
C LEU A 95 -42.07 22.90 33.85
N ALA A 96 -42.97 21.94 34.06
CA ALA A 96 -44.07 22.03 35.02
C ALA A 96 -43.68 21.52 36.42
N ASN A 97 -42.47 20.98 36.61
CA ASN A 97 -42.05 20.29 37.83
C ASN A 97 -43.11 19.28 38.31
N VAL A 98 -43.45 18.31 37.45
CA VAL A 98 -44.39 17.20 37.75
C VAL A 98 -43.79 15.87 37.34
N THR A 99 -44.00 14.87 38.20
CA THR A 99 -43.59 13.48 37.97
C THR A 99 -44.79 12.56 37.76
N ASN A 100 -45.92 12.90 38.39
CA ASN A 100 -47.16 12.13 38.32
C ASN A 100 -48.37 13.07 38.18
N VAL A 101 -49.51 12.52 37.75
CA VAL A 101 -50.77 13.30 37.62
C VAL A 101 -51.23 13.87 38.97
N SER A 102 -50.94 13.19 40.08
CA SER A 102 -51.27 13.67 41.43
C SER A 102 -50.66 15.04 41.75
N ASP A 103 -49.51 15.37 41.17
CA ASP A 103 -48.80 16.63 41.41
C ASP A 103 -49.58 17.86 40.90
N LEU A 104 -50.59 17.63 40.06
CA LEU A 104 -51.48 18.64 39.48
C LEU A 104 -52.74 18.91 40.33
N THR A 105 -52.93 18.16 41.42
CA THR A 105 -54.20 18.14 42.18
C THR A 105 -54.22 19.02 43.44
N SER A 106 -53.09 19.66 43.78
CA SER A 106 -52.99 20.46 45.00
C SER A 106 -53.79 21.76 44.91
N SER A 107 -54.29 22.25 46.06
CA SER A 107 -55.01 23.53 46.14
C SER A 107 -54.15 24.72 45.69
N LYS A 108 -52.83 24.66 45.92
CA LYS A 108 -51.88 25.67 45.45
C LYS A 108 -51.80 25.72 43.92
N VAL A 109 -51.70 24.56 43.27
CA VAL A 109 -51.70 24.46 41.80
C VAL A 109 -53.03 24.95 41.24
N SER A 110 -54.15 24.50 41.81
CA SER A 110 -55.48 24.98 41.41
C SER A 110 -55.61 26.50 41.51
N ALA A 111 -55.16 27.11 42.60
CA ALA A 111 -55.22 28.55 42.80
C ALA A 111 -54.33 29.31 41.81
N SER A 112 -53.11 28.80 41.56
CA SER A 112 -52.18 29.38 40.58
C SER A 112 -52.75 29.36 39.17
N ILE A 113 -53.32 28.24 38.74
CA ILE A 113 -53.91 28.09 37.41
C ILE A 113 -55.15 28.97 37.25
N LYS A 114 -56.07 28.98 38.23
CA LYS A 114 -57.23 29.89 38.22
C LYS A 114 -56.81 31.37 38.13
N GLY A 115 -55.72 31.75 38.80
CA GLY A 115 -55.16 33.10 38.77
C GLY A 115 -54.48 33.50 37.46
N PHE A 116 -54.03 32.53 36.65
CA PHE A 116 -53.25 32.80 35.45
C PHE A 116 -54.04 33.45 34.29
N ARG A 117 -55.36 33.18 34.16
CA ARG A 117 -56.34 33.88 33.28
C ARG A 117 -57.66 33.11 33.17
N SER A 118 -58.81 33.77 33.21
CA SER A 118 -60.14 33.33 32.68
C SER A 118 -60.50 31.84 32.81
N ILE A 119 -60.01 31.15 33.84
CA ILE A 119 -60.28 29.75 34.11
C ILE A 119 -61.28 29.72 35.25
N ASN A 120 -62.50 29.32 34.93
CA ASN A 120 -63.59 29.29 35.89
C ASN A 120 -63.49 28.04 36.78
N THR A 121 -62.92 26.96 36.27
CA THR A 121 -62.85 25.66 36.96
C THR A 121 -61.55 24.95 36.63
N TRP A 122 -60.89 24.42 37.66
CA TRP A 122 -59.78 23.51 37.48
C TRP A 122 -60.31 22.07 37.51
N TRP A 123 -60.37 21.39 36.36
CA TRP A 123 -61.10 20.12 36.30
C TRP A 123 -60.49 18.99 37.15
N LEU A 124 -59.23 19.11 37.59
CA LEU A 124 -58.56 18.16 38.49
C LEU A 124 -58.67 18.58 39.96
N ASN A 125 -59.54 17.92 40.71
CA ASN A 125 -59.67 18.05 42.17
C ASN A 125 -60.09 19.44 42.68
N ASP A 126 -60.85 20.21 41.89
CA ASP A 126 -61.47 21.48 42.31
C ASP A 126 -62.79 21.24 43.07
N PRO A 127 -62.92 21.74 44.32
CA PRO A 127 -64.09 21.49 45.17
C PRO A 127 -65.43 21.99 44.61
N GLU A 128 -65.43 23.05 43.79
CA GLU A 128 -66.68 23.66 43.34
C GLU A 128 -67.28 22.89 42.16
N ASN A 129 -66.55 22.85 41.05
CA ASN A 129 -67.04 22.38 39.76
C ASN A 129 -66.11 21.36 39.07
N GLY A 130 -65.02 20.95 39.71
CA GLY A 130 -64.10 19.94 39.17
C GLY A 130 -64.50 18.51 39.50
N VAL A 131 -63.63 17.58 39.12
CA VAL A 131 -63.77 16.15 39.38
C VAL A 131 -62.73 15.73 40.42
N THR A 132 -63.17 15.01 41.46
CA THR A 132 -62.26 14.51 42.49
C THR A 132 -61.27 13.51 41.89
N PHE A 133 -60.06 13.46 42.43
CA PHE A 133 -59.05 12.52 41.94
C PHE A 133 -59.49 11.05 42.06
N GLN A 134 -60.27 10.72 43.10
CA GLN A 134 -60.89 9.41 43.25
C GLN A 134 -61.97 9.14 42.17
N GLY A 135 -62.72 10.16 41.75
CA GLY A 135 -63.65 10.05 40.62
C GLY A 135 -62.92 9.77 39.31
N LEU A 136 -61.77 10.40 39.07
CA LEU A 136 -60.94 10.11 37.89
C LEU A 136 -60.37 8.69 37.89
N LYS A 137 -60.01 8.15 39.07
CA LYS A 137 -59.64 6.73 39.20
C LYS A 137 -60.79 5.77 38.86
N GLY A 138 -62.04 6.21 39.02
CA GLY A 138 -63.21 5.46 38.58
C GLY A 138 -63.27 5.33 37.06
N ILE A 139 -62.89 6.40 36.35
CA ILE A 139 -62.85 6.46 34.87
C ILE A 139 -61.66 5.69 34.30
N ASP A 140 -60.46 5.91 34.84
CA ASP A 140 -59.23 5.20 34.46
C ASP A 140 -58.42 4.85 35.72
N PRO A 141 -58.40 3.58 36.15
CA PRO A 141 -57.67 3.13 37.33
C PRO A 141 -56.16 3.41 37.27
N PHE A 142 -55.61 3.52 36.06
CA PHE A 142 -54.19 3.72 35.78
C PHE A 142 -53.79 5.19 35.70
N ILE A 143 -54.65 6.13 36.10
CA ILE A 143 -54.33 7.57 36.11
C ILE A 143 -53.21 7.95 37.11
N MET A 144 -52.77 7.02 37.97
CA MET A 144 -51.61 7.21 38.86
C MET A 144 -50.26 6.96 38.18
N ASP A 145 -50.24 6.37 37.00
CA ASP A 145 -48.99 5.98 36.33
C ASP A 145 -48.11 7.21 36.10
N ASP A 146 -46.79 6.98 36.13
CA ASP A 146 -45.81 7.99 35.80
C ASP A 146 -45.88 8.38 34.31
N PHE A 147 -45.10 9.39 33.93
CA PHE A 147 -45.04 9.85 32.54
C PHE A 147 -44.09 9.00 31.66
N GLY A 148 -43.70 7.80 32.09
CA GLY A 148 -43.02 6.82 31.24
C GLY A 148 -43.98 6.27 30.20
N GLY A 149 -43.79 6.60 28.92
CA GLY A 149 -44.81 6.40 27.87
C GLY A 149 -45.76 7.59 27.67
N GLY A 150 -45.43 8.75 28.28
CA GLY A 150 -46.21 9.98 28.20
C GLY A 150 -47.47 9.98 29.06
N VAL A 151 -48.53 10.64 28.60
CA VAL A 151 -49.82 10.69 29.32
C VAL A 151 -50.72 9.48 29.05
N HIS A 152 -50.21 8.38 28.47
CA HIS A 152 -50.97 7.16 28.18
C HIS A 152 -52.30 7.40 27.44
N ARG A 153 -52.25 8.30 26.44
CA ARG A 153 -53.39 8.74 25.62
C ARG A 153 -54.46 9.58 26.33
N ARG A 154 -54.21 10.08 27.55
CA ARG A 154 -55.14 10.92 28.33
C ARG A 154 -54.99 12.41 28.01
N ARG A 155 -55.78 12.90 27.05
CA ARG A 155 -55.73 14.29 26.54
C ARG A 155 -55.90 15.35 27.63
N ALA A 156 -56.82 15.14 28.57
CA ALA A 156 -57.09 16.08 29.67
C ALA A 156 -55.89 16.26 30.62
N VAL A 157 -55.01 15.25 30.73
CA VAL A 157 -53.79 15.32 31.54
C VAL A 157 -52.75 16.20 30.85
N SER A 158 -52.54 16.06 29.54
CA SER A 158 -51.64 16.93 28.79
C SER A 158 -52.08 18.39 28.81
N LYS A 159 -53.39 18.64 28.69
CA LYS A 159 -53.97 19.96 28.93
C LYS A 159 -53.57 20.50 30.31
N ALA A 160 -53.66 19.66 31.35
CA ALA A 160 -53.37 20.09 32.71
C ALA A 160 -51.89 20.45 32.91
N ILE A 161 -50.98 19.63 32.35
CA ILE A 161 -49.54 19.93 32.34
C ILE A 161 -49.29 21.25 31.62
N LEU A 162 -49.84 21.46 30.42
CA LEU A 162 -49.70 22.70 29.67
C LEU A 162 -50.16 23.92 30.49
N TYR A 163 -51.31 23.84 31.16
CA TYR A 163 -51.81 24.95 31.97
C TYR A 163 -50.89 25.26 33.16
N LYS A 164 -50.29 24.25 33.80
CA LYS A 164 -49.29 24.47 34.84
C LYS A 164 -48.05 25.17 34.28
N VAL A 165 -47.49 24.68 33.18
CA VAL A 165 -46.34 25.32 32.48
C VAL A 165 -46.65 26.78 32.15
N LEU A 166 -47.80 27.04 31.55
CA LEU A 166 -48.18 28.39 31.17
C LEU A 166 -48.36 29.30 32.41
N SER A 167 -48.95 28.78 33.50
CA SER A 167 -49.18 29.53 34.74
C SER A 167 -47.91 29.97 35.47
N GLU A 168 -46.85 29.19 35.37
CA GLU A 168 -45.55 29.47 35.98
C GLU A 168 -44.69 30.38 35.08
N GLY A 169 -45.02 30.48 33.79
CA GLY A 169 -44.51 31.51 32.87
C GLY A 169 -43.13 31.20 32.27
N GLN A 170 -42.47 32.25 31.74
CA GLN A 170 -41.19 32.14 31.02
C GLN A 170 -40.01 31.75 31.90
N SER A 171 -40.10 31.91 33.21
CA SER A 171 -39.02 31.58 34.15
C SER A 171 -38.62 30.11 34.10
N ASN A 172 -39.53 29.24 33.64
CA ASN A 172 -39.28 27.81 33.49
C ASN A 172 -38.83 27.43 32.06
N GLY A 173 -38.58 28.40 31.16
CA GLY A 173 -38.02 28.14 29.83
C GLY A 173 -39.03 27.95 28.68
N PHE A 174 -40.33 28.08 28.93
CA PHE A 174 -41.37 27.94 27.89
C PHE A 174 -41.26 29.05 26.81
N PRO A 175 -41.44 28.74 25.51
CA PRO A 175 -41.18 29.68 24.43
C PRO A 175 -42.16 30.86 24.37
N THR A 176 -41.72 31.90 23.68
CA THR A 176 -42.50 33.12 23.42
C THR A 176 -42.79 33.25 21.93
N PHE A 177 -44.00 33.69 21.62
CA PHE A 177 -44.48 33.86 20.26
C PHE A 177 -44.66 35.36 19.99
N SER A 178 -44.14 35.84 18.86
CA SER A 178 -44.22 37.26 18.50
C SER A 178 -45.47 37.59 17.66
N THR A 179 -45.68 38.87 17.37
CA THR A 179 -46.93 39.47 16.87
C THR A 179 -47.20 39.32 15.38
N THR A 180 -46.18 38.92 14.63
CA THR A 180 -46.17 38.92 13.16
C THR A 180 -45.66 37.58 12.62
N GLU A 181 -45.66 36.54 13.46
CA GLU A 181 -45.17 35.20 13.14
C GLU A 181 -46.30 34.33 12.58
N ALA A 182 -46.07 33.72 11.42
CA ALA A 182 -46.90 32.60 10.96
C ALA A 182 -46.55 31.37 11.80
N THR A 183 -47.55 30.70 12.38
CA THR A 183 -47.32 29.53 13.23
C THR A 183 -47.95 28.28 12.61
N ALA A 184 -47.15 27.26 12.32
CA ALA A 184 -47.61 25.93 11.92
C ALA A 184 -47.58 24.99 13.13
N ILE A 185 -48.72 24.44 13.52
CA ILE A 185 -48.83 23.43 14.57
C ILE A 185 -49.01 22.08 13.88
N ILE A 186 -48.10 21.14 14.11
CA ILE A 186 -48.12 19.79 13.56
C ILE A 186 -48.48 18.81 14.67
N VAL A 187 -49.53 18.02 14.47
CA VAL A 187 -50.10 17.17 15.52
C VAL A 187 -50.69 15.87 14.99
N GLY A 188 -50.46 14.76 15.69
CA GLY A 188 -51.27 13.55 15.52
C GLY A 188 -52.52 13.59 16.39
N VAL A 189 -53.72 13.53 15.80
CA VAL A 189 -54.98 13.73 16.55
C VAL A 189 -55.39 12.53 17.41
N GLY A 190 -54.75 11.37 17.22
CA GLY A 190 -54.93 10.19 18.08
C GLY A 190 -54.04 10.16 19.32
N GLY A 191 -52.95 10.93 19.36
CA GLY A 191 -52.00 10.92 20.48
C GLY A 191 -52.59 11.49 21.77
N GLY A 192 -51.96 11.25 22.93
CA GLY A 192 -52.38 11.88 24.20
C GLY A 192 -51.91 13.33 24.31
N THR A 193 -50.60 13.54 24.15
CA THR A 193 -49.95 14.84 24.24
C THR A 193 -50.40 15.80 23.16
N GLY A 194 -50.17 15.43 21.90
CA GLY A 194 -50.42 16.30 20.76
C GLY A 194 -51.88 16.75 20.71
N SER A 195 -52.80 15.80 20.62
CA SER A 195 -54.24 16.07 20.54
C SER A 195 -54.79 16.74 21.82
N GLY A 196 -54.13 16.58 22.96
CA GLY A 196 -54.54 17.17 24.24
C GLY A 196 -54.12 18.64 24.44
N MET A 197 -53.30 19.20 23.54
CA MET A 197 -52.67 20.50 23.76
C MET A 197 -52.91 21.54 22.66
N PHE A 198 -53.09 21.12 21.40
CA PHE A 198 -53.04 22.03 20.26
C PHE A 198 -54.08 23.17 20.32
N ILE A 199 -55.28 22.93 20.86
CA ILE A 199 -56.34 23.95 21.01
C ILE A 199 -55.91 25.04 22.00
N ASP A 200 -55.46 24.63 23.19
CA ASP A 200 -55.11 25.58 24.25
C ASP A 200 -53.79 26.29 23.97
N LEU A 201 -52.86 25.63 23.29
CA LEU A 201 -51.65 26.26 22.80
C LEU A 201 -51.97 27.32 21.73
N ALA A 202 -52.86 27.00 20.78
CA ALA A 202 -53.33 27.99 19.81
C ALA A 202 -54.03 29.17 20.51
N ARG A 203 -54.83 28.91 21.55
CA ARG A 203 -55.41 29.97 22.38
C ARG A 203 -54.34 30.82 23.07
N TYR A 204 -53.27 30.21 23.60
CA TYR A 204 -52.15 30.95 24.18
C TYR A 204 -51.43 31.85 23.16
N ILE A 205 -51.20 31.34 21.95
CA ILE A 205 -50.55 32.07 20.86
C ILE A 205 -51.43 33.24 20.38
N LYS A 206 -52.72 33.00 20.14
CA LYS A 206 -53.66 33.99 19.58
C LYS A 206 -54.11 35.05 20.57
N LYS A 207 -54.17 34.73 21.87
CA LYS A 207 -54.53 35.68 22.95
C LYS A 207 -53.50 36.81 23.14
N LYS A 208 -52.45 36.88 22.31
CA LYS A 208 -51.48 37.98 22.30
C LYS A 208 -51.52 38.85 21.03
N GLN A 209 -51.97 38.41 19.84
CA GLN A 209 -52.03 39.21 18.57
C GLN A 209 -52.82 38.54 17.42
N GLU A 210 -52.95 39.23 16.26
CA GLU A 210 -53.45 38.75 14.94
C GLU A 210 -52.56 37.66 14.27
N ASN A 211 -51.95 36.76 15.05
CA ASN A 211 -51.08 35.71 14.51
C ASN A 211 -51.89 34.71 13.66
N LYS A 212 -51.36 34.38 12.47
CA LYS A 212 -51.90 33.31 11.62
C LYS A 212 -51.45 31.95 12.14
N ILE A 213 -52.40 31.07 12.45
CA ILE A 213 -52.14 29.73 12.98
C ILE A 213 -52.68 28.67 12.01
N TYR A 214 -51.78 27.84 11.50
CA TYR A 214 -52.08 26.74 10.57
C TYR A 214 -51.96 25.41 11.33
N LEU A 215 -53.03 24.62 11.35
CA LEU A 215 -53.02 23.31 11.99
C LEU A 215 -52.82 22.22 10.94
N PHE A 216 -51.70 21.51 11.01
CA PHE A 216 -51.43 20.29 10.25
C PHE A 216 -51.72 19.08 11.14
N ALA A 217 -52.86 18.45 10.91
CA ALA A 217 -53.38 17.35 11.71
C ALA A 217 -53.24 16.02 10.96
N VAL A 218 -52.57 15.06 11.59
CA VAL A 218 -52.38 13.71 11.06
C VAL A 218 -53.45 12.79 11.65
N LEU A 219 -54.26 12.21 10.76
CA LEU A 219 -55.28 11.23 11.09
C LEU A 219 -54.63 9.86 11.30
N PRO A 220 -54.80 9.22 12.48
CA PRO A 220 -54.25 7.89 12.75
C PRO A 220 -54.91 6.81 11.89
N THR A 221 -54.40 5.58 11.90
CA THR A 221 -55.08 4.49 11.20
C THR A 221 -56.29 3.98 12.01
N THR A 222 -57.23 3.28 11.36
CA THR A 222 -58.29 2.55 12.07
C THR A 222 -57.81 1.22 12.68
N LYS A 223 -56.52 0.87 12.48
CA LYS A 223 -55.86 -0.32 13.05
C LYS A 223 -55.12 -0.02 14.36
N GLU A 224 -54.89 1.25 14.67
CA GLU A 224 -54.38 1.70 15.97
C GLU A 224 -55.36 1.40 17.12
N GLY A 225 -54.89 1.55 18.36
CA GLY A 225 -55.66 1.23 19.55
C GLY A 225 -56.94 2.05 19.73
N LYS A 226 -57.88 1.51 20.54
CA LYS A 226 -59.17 2.17 20.81
C LYS A 226 -59.01 3.56 21.42
N LYS A 227 -57.99 3.79 22.25
CA LYS A 227 -57.73 5.10 22.88
C LYS A 227 -57.30 6.14 21.83
N GLU A 228 -56.48 5.74 20.86
CA GLU A 228 -56.05 6.58 19.74
C GLU A 228 -57.24 6.98 18.86
N GLN A 229 -58.08 6.01 18.51
CA GLN A 229 -59.30 6.27 17.73
C GLN A 229 -60.29 7.16 18.48
N LEU A 230 -60.46 6.96 19.80
CA LEU A 230 -61.30 7.82 20.63
C LEU A 230 -60.78 9.26 20.68
N ASN A 231 -59.46 9.44 20.85
CA ASN A 231 -58.82 10.75 20.81
C ASN A 231 -59.03 11.46 19.49
N ALA A 232 -58.86 10.74 18.38
CA ALA A 232 -59.08 11.29 17.05
C ALA A 232 -60.53 11.75 16.88
N ALA A 233 -61.52 10.91 17.21
CA ALA A 233 -62.93 11.29 17.13
C ALA A 233 -63.25 12.53 17.97
N ILE A 234 -62.84 12.57 19.24
CA ILE A 234 -63.15 13.71 20.11
C ILE A 234 -62.47 14.98 19.59
N SER A 235 -61.19 14.90 19.20
CA SER A 235 -60.44 16.04 18.66
C SER A 235 -61.11 16.62 17.41
N LEU A 236 -61.58 15.77 16.50
CA LEU A 236 -62.30 16.18 15.30
C LEU A 236 -63.65 16.83 15.63
N THR A 237 -64.40 16.27 16.59
CA THR A 237 -65.66 16.88 17.05
C THR A 237 -65.47 18.24 17.72
N GLU A 238 -64.37 18.42 18.48
CA GLU A 238 -64.01 19.70 19.12
C GLU A 238 -63.56 20.74 18.09
N LEU A 239 -62.84 20.32 17.04
CA LEU A 239 -62.46 21.19 15.93
C LEU A 239 -63.66 21.72 15.16
N GLU A 240 -64.63 20.87 14.82
CA GLU A 240 -65.85 21.32 14.15
C GLU A 240 -66.68 22.24 15.06
N TYR A 241 -66.81 21.91 16.35
CA TYR A 241 -67.46 22.79 17.31
C TYR A 241 -66.82 24.19 17.32
N LEU A 242 -65.50 24.28 17.40
CA LEU A 242 -64.78 25.55 17.37
C LEU A 242 -65.04 26.34 16.07
N ASN A 243 -65.07 25.64 14.93
CA ASN A 243 -65.28 26.27 13.64
C ASN A 243 -66.71 26.82 13.46
N VAL A 244 -67.73 26.08 13.93
CA VAL A 244 -69.14 26.43 13.76
C VAL A 244 -69.60 27.50 14.75
N PHE A 245 -69.19 27.40 16.01
CA PHE A 245 -69.65 28.34 17.04
C PHE A 245 -68.98 29.71 16.89
N ARG A 246 -67.80 29.79 16.27
CA ARG A 246 -67.02 31.03 16.03
C ARG A 246 -66.76 31.88 17.29
N ASP A 247 -66.94 31.29 18.48
CA ASP A 247 -66.63 31.93 19.77
C ASP A 247 -65.14 32.32 19.84
N GLU A 248 -64.28 31.48 19.25
CA GLU A 248 -62.82 31.63 19.24
C GLU A 248 -62.29 31.23 17.85
N ASN A 249 -61.98 32.21 16.99
CA ASN A 249 -61.37 31.97 15.69
C ASN A 249 -59.89 31.57 15.84
N LEU A 250 -59.59 30.37 16.37
CA LEU A 250 -58.23 29.96 16.75
C LEU A 250 -57.31 29.67 15.56
N PHE A 251 -57.71 28.74 14.71
CA PHE A 251 -56.94 28.36 13.53
C PHE A 251 -57.38 29.22 12.35
N ASP A 252 -56.48 29.47 11.41
CA ASP A 252 -56.76 30.08 10.11
C ASP A 252 -57.10 28.95 9.13
N HIS A 253 -56.30 27.88 9.11
CA HIS A 253 -56.55 26.66 8.34
C HIS A 253 -56.36 25.40 9.19
N ILE A 254 -57.16 24.38 8.87
CA ILE A 254 -57.05 23.03 9.41
C ILE A 254 -56.81 22.09 8.23
N ILE A 255 -55.59 21.59 8.12
CA ILE A 255 -55.11 20.72 7.07
C ILE A 255 -55.00 19.31 7.63
N PHE A 256 -55.77 18.38 7.08
CA PHE A 256 -55.67 16.97 7.39
C PHE A 256 -54.80 16.23 6.37
N THR A 257 -53.98 15.34 6.89
CA THR A 257 -53.31 14.29 6.13
C THR A 257 -53.48 12.98 6.90
N THR A 258 -53.34 11.82 6.26
CA THR A 258 -53.72 10.54 6.88
C THR A 258 -52.64 9.48 6.80
N LEU A 259 -52.46 8.73 7.89
CA LEU A 259 -51.71 7.49 7.90
C LEU A 259 -52.56 6.29 7.46
N GLY A 260 -53.87 6.47 7.24
CA GLY A 260 -54.84 5.41 6.95
C GLY A 260 -54.41 4.37 5.91
N PRO A 261 -53.79 4.77 4.78
CA PRO A 261 -53.27 3.84 3.78
C PRO A 261 -52.18 2.89 4.28
N THR A 262 -51.43 3.25 5.33
CA THR A 262 -50.33 2.41 5.85
C THR A 262 -50.83 1.18 6.61
N GLU A 263 -52.09 1.20 7.06
CA GLU A 263 -52.67 0.18 7.95
C GLU A 263 -51.86 -0.10 9.23
N TYR A 264 -50.97 0.81 9.61
CA TYR A 264 -50.12 0.71 10.81
C TYR A 264 -50.94 0.43 12.08
N ALA A 265 -50.52 -0.56 12.86
CA ALA A 265 -51.13 -0.94 14.13
C ALA A 265 -50.12 -0.85 15.30
N ASN A 266 -50.62 -0.59 16.52
CA ASN A 266 -49.79 -0.44 17.72
C ASN A 266 -48.84 -1.65 17.94
N GLY A 267 -47.55 -1.38 18.12
CA GLY A 267 -46.54 -2.38 18.49
C GLY A 267 -45.94 -3.17 17.32
N GLN A 268 -46.30 -2.86 16.07
CA GLN A 268 -45.58 -3.36 14.91
C GLN A 268 -44.25 -2.61 14.74
N HIS A 269 -43.22 -3.29 14.25
CA HIS A 269 -42.05 -2.60 13.71
C HIS A 269 -42.53 -1.58 12.67
N GLU A 270 -41.99 -0.37 12.73
CA GLU A 270 -42.38 0.75 11.88
C GLU A 270 -42.35 0.31 10.40
N LEU A 271 -43.52 0.21 9.78
CA LEU A 271 -43.66 -0.20 8.39
C LEU A 271 -42.94 0.82 7.51
N GLU A 272 -42.30 0.37 6.43
CA GLU A 272 -41.62 1.24 5.46
C GLU A 272 -42.53 2.37 4.97
N ALA A 273 -43.82 2.08 4.78
CA ALA A 273 -44.83 3.08 4.38
C ALA A 273 -45.05 4.21 5.41
N VAL A 274 -44.80 3.99 6.70
CA VAL A 274 -44.86 5.04 7.74
C VAL A 274 -43.63 5.94 7.63
N GLY A 275 -42.44 5.34 7.45
CA GLY A 275 -41.21 6.09 7.18
C GLY A 275 -41.29 6.92 5.89
N ASP A 276 -41.90 6.35 4.84
CA ASP A 276 -42.17 7.07 3.60
C ASP A 276 -43.08 8.28 3.84
N PHE A 277 -44.18 8.11 4.58
CA PHE A 277 -45.08 9.20 4.96
C PHE A 277 -44.34 10.32 5.69
N ASP A 278 -43.55 9.97 6.71
CA ASP A 278 -42.80 10.94 7.51
C ASP A 278 -41.84 11.75 6.63
N SER A 279 -41.13 11.08 5.71
CA SER A 279 -40.17 11.73 4.79
C SER A 279 -40.82 12.66 3.76
N VAL A 280 -42.11 12.41 3.46
CA VAL A 280 -42.90 13.13 2.47
C VAL A 280 -43.68 14.29 3.09
N PHE A 281 -44.07 14.21 4.36
CA PHE A 281 -44.83 15.25 5.06
C PHE A 281 -44.24 16.67 4.94
N PRO A 282 -42.91 16.89 4.99
CA PRO A 282 -42.35 18.22 4.78
C PRO A 282 -42.82 18.87 3.47
N GLN A 283 -43.03 18.10 2.39
CA GLN A 283 -43.55 18.60 1.12
C GLN A 283 -44.98 19.13 1.24
N ILE A 284 -45.82 18.51 2.08
CA ILE A 284 -47.16 19.01 2.38
C ILE A 284 -47.07 20.42 2.99
N LEU A 285 -46.20 20.60 3.98
CA LEU A 285 -45.99 21.90 4.62
C LEU A 285 -45.41 22.92 3.64
N ILE A 286 -44.40 22.51 2.84
CA ILE A 286 -43.74 23.37 1.85
C ILE A 286 -44.69 23.85 0.78
N ASN A 287 -45.43 22.92 0.21
CA ASN A 287 -46.30 23.21 -0.92
C ASN A 287 -47.57 23.94 -0.47
N PHE A 288 -48.00 23.77 0.79
CA PHE A 288 -49.08 24.55 1.38
C PHE A 288 -48.70 26.04 1.47
N PHE A 289 -47.53 26.39 2.03
CA PHE A 289 -47.14 27.79 2.13
C PHE A 289 -46.91 28.44 0.77
N HIS A 290 -46.44 27.68 -0.22
CA HIS A 290 -46.28 28.14 -1.59
C HIS A 290 -47.60 28.61 -2.20
N ILE A 291 -48.70 27.88 -1.98
CA ILE A 291 -50.02 28.22 -2.53
C ILE A 291 -50.82 29.19 -1.66
N GLU A 292 -50.67 29.16 -0.33
CA GLU A 292 -51.31 30.11 0.59
C GLU A 292 -51.00 31.56 0.21
N ASN A 293 -49.75 31.81 -0.20
CA ASN A 293 -49.27 33.13 -0.62
C ASN A 293 -49.40 33.36 -2.14
N SER A 294 -50.11 32.51 -2.88
CA SER A 294 -50.31 32.60 -4.35
C SER A 294 -51.60 33.35 -4.74
N ASP A 295 -51.82 33.56 -6.04
CA ASP A 295 -52.96 34.36 -6.56
C ASP A 295 -54.31 33.62 -6.49
N ILE A 296 -54.30 32.28 -6.30
CA ILE A 296 -55.49 31.49 -6.02
C ILE A 296 -55.42 31.04 -4.55
N HIS A 297 -56.19 31.73 -3.70
CA HIS A 297 -56.29 31.38 -2.30
C HIS A 297 -57.27 30.20 -2.13
N LEU A 298 -56.74 28.99 -1.88
CA LEU A 298 -57.52 27.89 -1.28
C LEU A 298 -58.22 28.37 0.01
N CYS A 299 -57.69 29.41 0.62
CA CYS A 299 -58.11 30.04 1.87
C CYS A 299 -59.50 30.67 1.83
N ASP A 300 -59.98 31.07 0.65
CA ASP A 300 -61.29 31.72 0.50
C ASP A 300 -62.45 30.73 0.65
N THR A 301 -62.19 29.42 0.71
CA THR A 301 -63.23 28.38 0.75
C THR A 301 -63.82 28.17 2.15
N ARG A 302 -63.59 29.10 3.09
CA ARG A 302 -64.05 28.97 4.46
C ARG A 302 -65.58 29.05 4.56
N LYS A 303 -66.23 27.91 4.76
CA LYS A 303 -67.69 27.80 4.92
C LYS A 303 -68.12 27.90 6.40
N PRO A 304 -69.34 28.40 6.67
CA PRO A 304 -69.94 28.41 8.02
C PRO A 304 -70.17 27.01 8.62
N TYR A 305 -70.27 25.98 7.78
CA TYR A 305 -70.53 24.60 8.18
C TYR A 305 -69.29 23.89 8.71
N SER A 306 -68.25 23.79 7.88
CA SER A 306 -66.96 23.20 8.18
C SER A 306 -65.96 23.63 7.11
N SER A 307 -64.67 23.68 7.40
CA SER A 307 -63.65 24.16 6.46
C SER A 307 -62.34 23.41 6.60
N PHE A 308 -62.41 22.10 6.44
CA PHE A 308 -61.24 21.24 6.46
C PHE A 308 -60.61 21.16 5.07
N LEU A 309 -59.29 21.29 5.03
CA LEU A 309 -58.47 21.04 3.86
C LEU A 309 -57.88 19.65 3.99
N PHE A 310 -57.83 18.89 2.91
CA PHE A 310 -57.19 17.57 2.89
C PHE A 310 -55.96 17.63 1.99
N ALA A 311 -54.88 17.01 2.43
CA ALA A 311 -53.61 17.00 1.74
C ALA A 311 -53.00 15.60 1.71
N ASP A 312 -52.50 15.25 0.54
CA ASP A 312 -51.69 14.05 0.32
C ASP A 312 -50.49 14.40 -0.56
N SER A 313 -49.41 13.64 -0.45
CA SER A 313 -48.21 13.88 -1.22
C SER A 313 -47.53 12.58 -1.62
N HIS A 314 -46.92 12.59 -2.80
CA HIS A 314 -46.16 11.47 -3.33
C HIS A 314 -44.80 11.96 -3.85
N VAL A 315 -43.72 11.30 -3.46
CA VAL A 315 -42.37 11.62 -3.90
C VAL A 315 -41.86 10.58 -4.88
N ILE A 316 -41.31 11.04 -6.00
CA ILE A 316 -40.62 10.22 -6.99
C ILE A 316 -39.12 10.48 -6.86
N GLU A 317 -38.36 9.48 -6.41
CA GLU A 317 -36.92 9.56 -6.19
C GLU A 317 -36.15 9.00 -7.39
N TYR A 318 -35.16 9.77 -7.84
CA TYR A 318 -34.15 9.28 -8.79
C TYR A 318 -32.97 8.66 -8.02
N PRO A 319 -32.58 7.40 -8.29
CA PRO A 319 -31.58 6.66 -7.51
C PRO A 319 -30.13 7.08 -7.86
N VAL A 320 -29.79 8.36 -7.66
CA VAL A 320 -28.47 8.92 -7.96
C VAL A 320 -27.33 8.19 -7.24
N GLU A 321 -27.59 7.61 -6.07
CA GLU A 321 -26.59 6.90 -5.28
C GLU A 321 -26.00 5.69 -6.02
N GLU A 322 -26.75 5.07 -6.94
CA GLU A 322 -26.21 3.99 -7.77
C GLU A 322 -25.16 4.50 -8.77
N LEU A 323 -25.38 5.70 -9.33
CA LEU A 323 -24.40 6.37 -10.19
C LEU A 323 -23.17 6.84 -9.40
N ARG A 324 -23.36 7.36 -8.19
CA ARG A 324 -22.26 7.74 -7.29
C ARG A 324 -21.41 6.53 -6.89
N LYS A 325 -22.05 5.39 -6.60
CA LYS A 325 -21.35 4.11 -6.35
C LYS A 325 -20.52 3.66 -7.55
N LEU A 326 -21.04 3.77 -8.78
CA LEU A 326 -20.29 3.46 -9.99
C LEU A 326 -19.04 4.34 -10.14
N LYS A 327 -19.17 5.66 -9.96
CA LYS A 327 -18.04 6.59 -9.99
C LYS A 327 -17.00 6.25 -8.92
N LYS A 328 -17.45 5.96 -7.70
CA LYS A 328 -16.58 5.55 -6.58
C LYS A 328 -15.82 4.25 -6.89
N ARG A 329 -16.50 3.23 -7.42
CA ARG A 329 -15.86 1.96 -7.83
C ARG A 329 -14.80 2.18 -8.90
N TYR A 330 -15.07 3.03 -9.88
CA TYR A 330 -14.07 3.36 -10.90
C TYR A 330 -12.86 4.09 -10.29
N SER A 331 -13.09 5.05 -9.37
CA SER A 331 -11.99 5.67 -8.63
C SER A 331 -11.14 4.64 -7.87
N GLN A 332 -11.76 3.65 -7.25
CA GLN A 332 -11.04 2.57 -6.55
C GLN A 332 -10.17 1.74 -7.52
N ILE A 333 -10.62 1.47 -8.74
CA ILE A 333 -9.80 0.82 -9.78
C ILE A 333 -8.54 1.64 -10.08
N VAL A 334 -8.69 2.96 -10.24
CA VAL A 334 -7.57 3.88 -10.48
C VAL A 334 -6.63 3.94 -9.27
N ASP A 335 -7.18 3.87 -8.06
CA ASP A 335 -6.40 3.86 -6.83
C ASP A 335 -5.57 2.58 -6.70
N GLU A 336 -6.16 1.41 -6.93
CA GLU A 336 -5.47 0.11 -6.90
C GLU A 336 -4.39 0.02 -7.98
N LEU A 337 -4.62 0.54 -9.20
CA LEU A 337 -3.57 0.63 -10.22
C LEU A 337 -2.37 1.47 -9.71
N GLY A 338 -2.64 2.54 -8.96
CA GLY A 338 -1.60 3.36 -8.32
C GLY A 338 -0.73 2.55 -7.37
N GLU A 339 -1.36 1.78 -6.48
CA GLU A 339 -0.64 0.93 -5.51
C GLU A 339 0.13 -0.21 -6.19
N ILE A 340 -0.42 -0.79 -7.25
CA ILE A 340 0.25 -1.78 -8.11
C ILE A 340 1.54 -1.20 -8.71
N VAL A 341 1.48 0.02 -9.26
CA VAL A 341 2.65 0.71 -9.84
C VAL A 341 3.71 0.98 -8.78
N VAL A 342 3.32 1.44 -7.59
CA VAL A 342 4.25 1.67 -6.46
C VAL A 342 4.95 0.38 -6.05
N ALA A 343 4.21 -0.73 -5.90
CA ALA A 343 4.79 -2.02 -5.55
C ALA A 343 5.70 -2.54 -6.66
N ARG A 344 5.32 -2.38 -7.93
CA ARG A 344 6.13 -2.78 -9.09
C ARG A 344 7.46 -2.04 -9.15
N LYS A 345 7.48 -0.73 -8.88
CA LYS A 345 8.72 0.06 -8.84
C LYS A 345 9.72 -0.50 -7.84
N LYS A 346 9.27 -0.83 -6.63
CA LYS A 346 10.11 -1.45 -5.58
C LYS A 346 10.63 -2.83 -6.00
N ILE A 347 9.81 -3.65 -6.66
CA ILE A 347 10.23 -4.95 -7.20
C ILE A 347 11.31 -4.75 -8.28
N ASN A 348 11.10 -3.81 -9.21
CA ASN A 348 12.06 -3.49 -10.25
C ASN A 348 13.40 -3.01 -9.66
N GLU A 349 13.37 -2.12 -8.65
CA GLU A 349 14.56 -1.62 -7.95
C GLU A 349 15.38 -2.73 -7.30
N ALA A 350 14.72 -3.70 -6.65
CA ALA A 350 15.42 -4.82 -6.03
C ALA A 350 16.19 -5.67 -7.05
N VAL A 351 15.57 -5.99 -8.19
CA VAL A 351 16.21 -6.80 -9.24
C VAL A 351 17.26 -5.99 -9.99
N GLU A 352 17.01 -4.71 -10.26
CA GLU A 352 18.00 -3.81 -10.84
C GLU A 352 19.24 -3.70 -9.96
N GLY A 353 19.08 -3.58 -8.64
CA GLY A 353 20.17 -3.57 -7.67
C GLY A 353 21.04 -4.83 -7.72
N LEU A 354 20.42 -6.01 -7.91
CA LEU A 354 21.16 -7.26 -8.12
C LEU A 354 21.95 -7.25 -9.42
N LEU A 355 21.32 -6.83 -10.53
CA LEU A 355 21.99 -6.78 -11.84
C LEU A 355 23.19 -5.82 -11.83
N ILE A 356 23.05 -4.64 -11.21
CA ILE A 356 24.15 -3.67 -11.05
C ILE A 356 25.27 -4.27 -10.20
N LYS A 357 24.94 -4.92 -9.09
CA LYS A 357 25.93 -5.51 -8.16
C LYS A 357 26.80 -6.59 -8.80
N PHE A 358 26.24 -7.35 -9.74
CA PHE A 358 26.96 -8.40 -10.47
C PHE A 358 27.45 -7.95 -11.86
N ASN A 359 27.38 -6.64 -12.17
CA ASN A 359 27.82 -6.05 -13.43
C ASN A 359 27.20 -6.70 -14.69
N ILE A 360 25.92 -7.04 -14.62
CA ILE A 360 25.17 -7.66 -15.71
C ILE A 360 24.58 -6.57 -16.61
N ASN A 361 25.22 -6.40 -17.77
CA ASN A 361 24.89 -5.36 -18.76
C ASN A 361 24.42 -5.93 -20.11
N GLY A 362 24.45 -7.26 -20.30
CA GLY A 362 23.96 -7.90 -21.53
C GLY A 362 22.44 -7.98 -21.60
N GLU A 363 21.91 -8.23 -22.80
CA GLU A 363 20.49 -8.46 -23.04
C GLU A 363 20.28 -9.72 -23.89
N SER A 364 19.24 -10.50 -23.58
CA SER A 364 18.81 -11.65 -24.37
C SER A 364 17.29 -11.66 -24.52
N ALA A 365 16.79 -12.38 -25.52
CA ALA A 365 15.36 -12.53 -25.77
C ALA A 365 14.69 -13.28 -24.60
N PRO A 366 13.69 -12.69 -23.92
CA PRO A 366 12.97 -13.37 -22.85
C PRO A 366 12.12 -14.54 -23.36
N THR A 367 11.69 -15.41 -22.45
CA THR A 367 10.87 -16.59 -22.78
C THR A 367 9.43 -16.20 -23.16
N THR A 368 8.72 -17.10 -23.87
CA THR A 368 7.31 -16.93 -24.22
C THR A 368 6.40 -16.74 -22.99
N GLU A 369 6.73 -17.37 -21.86
CA GLU A 369 6.00 -17.18 -20.59
C GLU A 369 6.16 -15.74 -20.06
N VAL A 370 7.36 -15.16 -20.18
CA VAL A 370 7.61 -13.76 -19.78
C VAL A 370 6.88 -12.80 -20.71
N PHE A 371 6.84 -13.08 -22.02
CA PHE A 371 6.03 -12.32 -22.97
C PHE A 371 4.55 -12.34 -22.60
N GLY A 372 3.97 -13.52 -22.34
CA GLY A 372 2.57 -13.65 -21.93
C GLY A 372 2.25 -12.86 -20.66
N PHE A 373 3.12 -12.94 -19.65
CA PHE A 373 3.00 -12.16 -18.42
C PHE A 373 2.98 -10.65 -18.67
N LEU A 374 3.96 -10.11 -19.41
CA LEU A 374 4.01 -8.67 -19.71
C LEU A 374 2.82 -8.21 -20.57
N LYS A 375 2.35 -9.05 -21.49
CA LYS A 375 1.16 -8.75 -22.30
C LYS A 375 -0.06 -8.60 -21.39
N THR A 376 -0.27 -9.52 -20.45
CA THR A 376 -1.35 -9.43 -19.45
C THR A 376 -1.22 -8.20 -18.53
N GLU A 377 -0.01 -7.87 -18.06
CA GLU A 377 0.20 -6.64 -17.28
C GLU A 377 -0.15 -5.39 -18.10
N CYS A 378 0.23 -5.34 -19.37
CA CYS A 378 -0.13 -4.22 -20.25
C CYS A 378 -1.65 -4.16 -20.51
N GLU A 379 -2.29 -5.32 -20.74
CA GLU A 379 -3.76 -5.45 -20.85
C GLU A 379 -4.48 -4.88 -19.63
N ASN A 380 -3.97 -5.12 -18.42
CA ASN A 380 -4.56 -4.58 -17.19
C ASN A 380 -4.52 -3.06 -17.15
N ILE A 381 -3.42 -2.43 -17.58
CA ILE A 381 -3.34 -0.97 -17.68
C ILE A 381 -4.30 -0.46 -18.77
N ILE A 382 -4.35 -1.13 -19.94
CA ILE A 382 -5.27 -0.80 -21.05
C ILE A 382 -6.71 -0.80 -20.57
N ARG A 383 -7.12 -1.86 -19.85
CA ARG A 383 -8.48 -2.02 -19.31
C ARG A 383 -8.94 -0.83 -18.47
N VAL A 384 -8.04 -0.11 -17.80
CA VAL A 384 -8.39 1.06 -16.98
C VAL A 384 -8.84 2.23 -17.85
N TRP A 385 -8.10 2.55 -18.92
CA TRP A 385 -8.45 3.68 -19.79
C TRP A 385 -9.46 3.28 -20.88
N THR A 386 -9.61 2.00 -21.22
CA THR A 386 -10.66 1.54 -22.14
C THR A 386 -11.98 1.25 -21.44
N ASN A 387 -12.07 1.41 -20.11
CA ASN A 387 -13.29 1.17 -19.36
C ASN A 387 -14.42 2.15 -19.77
N ASP A 388 -15.59 1.61 -20.09
CA ASP A 388 -16.78 2.38 -20.48
C ASP A 388 -17.17 3.48 -19.48
N ILE A 389 -16.90 3.31 -18.18
CA ILE A 389 -17.24 4.30 -17.15
C ILE A 389 -16.43 5.59 -17.34
N ALA A 390 -15.15 5.48 -17.69
CA ALA A 390 -14.30 6.65 -17.94
C ALA A 390 -14.81 7.47 -19.13
N GLU A 391 -15.26 6.77 -20.17
CA GLU A 391 -15.88 7.36 -21.36
C GLU A 391 -17.22 8.03 -21.02
N ARG A 392 -18.07 7.36 -20.24
CA ARG A 392 -19.36 7.92 -19.77
C ARG A 392 -19.18 9.12 -18.84
N LEU A 393 -18.10 9.15 -18.06
CA LEU A 393 -17.71 10.31 -17.26
C LEU A 393 -17.16 11.45 -18.12
N ARG A 394 -16.85 11.22 -19.40
CA ARG A 394 -16.18 12.15 -20.33
C ARG A 394 -14.84 12.62 -19.77
N TYR A 395 -14.00 11.67 -19.35
CA TYR A 395 -12.65 11.95 -18.88
C TYR A 395 -11.72 12.30 -20.04
N HIS A 396 -11.19 13.53 -20.02
CA HIS A 396 -10.32 14.03 -21.08
C HIS A 396 -8.98 13.29 -21.12
N SER A 397 -8.51 12.74 -19.99
CA SER A 397 -7.30 11.90 -19.97
C SER A 397 -7.44 10.70 -20.91
N VAL A 398 -8.57 9.99 -20.85
CA VAL A 398 -8.86 8.81 -21.67
C VAL A 398 -9.01 9.17 -23.14
N GLU A 399 -9.71 10.26 -23.45
CA GLU A 399 -9.86 10.75 -24.83
C GLU A 399 -8.51 11.09 -25.46
N ASN A 400 -7.64 11.79 -24.72
CA ASN A 400 -6.28 12.12 -25.15
C ASN A 400 -5.45 10.86 -25.40
N ILE A 401 -5.51 9.87 -24.50
CA ILE A 401 -4.81 8.60 -24.65
C ILE A 401 -5.28 7.85 -25.91
N LYS A 402 -6.59 7.67 -26.08
CA LYS A 402 -7.17 7.00 -27.26
C LYS A 402 -6.79 7.72 -28.56
N THR A 403 -6.88 9.05 -28.57
CA THR A 403 -6.51 9.90 -29.71
C THR A 403 -5.03 9.77 -30.04
N PHE A 404 -4.16 9.86 -29.04
CA PHE A 404 -2.72 9.70 -29.23
C PHE A 404 -2.37 8.34 -29.81
N ILE A 405 -2.92 7.25 -29.25
CA ILE A 405 -2.68 5.88 -29.75
C ILE A 405 -3.17 5.74 -31.20
N GLY A 406 -4.36 6.25 -31.51
CA GLY A 406 -4.94 6.21 -32.85
C GLY A 406 -4.13 6.95 -33.91
N TYR A 407 -3.51 8.09 -33.57
CA TYR A 407 -2.69 8.85 -34.53
C TYR A 407 -1.22 8.41 -34.57
N ASN A 408 -0.64 8.07 -33.43
CA ASN A 408 0.81 7.87 -33.30
C ASN A 408 1.23 6.39 -33.21
N ILE A 409 0.31 5.44 -33.09
CA ILE A 409 0.59 3.99 -32.93
C ILE A 409 -0.37 3.12 -33.76
N SER A 410 -1.05 3.68 -34.78
CA SER A 410 -2.05 2.96 -35.59
C SER A 410 -1.50 1.78 -36.39
N ASP A 411 -0.19 1.75 -36.63
CA ASP A 411 0.54 0.67 -37.28
C ASP A 411 0.62 -0.63 -36.44
N ILE A 412 0.26 -0.58 -35.14
CA ILE A 412 0.31 -1.73 -34.24
C ILE A 412 -1.04 -1.87 -33.52
N GLN A 413 -1.79 -2.92 -33.83
CA GLN A 413 -2.97 -3.30 -33.06
C GLN A 413 -2.55 -4.14 -31.84
N PHE A 414 -2.95 -3.73 -30.63
CA PHE A 414 -2.51 -4.38 -29.40
C PHE A 414 -2.82 -5.90 -29.36
N ASP A 415 -3.99 -6.29 -29.87
CA ASP A 415 -4.41 -7.70 -29.90
C ASP A 415 -3.54 -8.56 -30.84
N GLU A 416 -3.01 -7.95 -31.92
CA GLU A 416 -2.18 -8.60 -32.94
C GLU A 416 -0.70 -8.71 -32.54
N ILE A 417 -0.28 -8.08 -31.43
CA ILE A 417 1.10 -8.15 -30.94
C ILE A 417 1.45 -9.60 -30.59
N GLY A 418 2.40 -10.16 -31.36
CA GLY A 418 2.85 -11.55 -31.24
C GLY A 418 4.26 -11.70 -30.69
N THR A 419 5.05 -10.62 -30.66
CA THR A 419 6.45 -10.68 -30.21
C THR A 419 6.76 -9.72 -29.06
N TYR A 420 7.82 -10.05 -28.31
CA TYR A 420 8.31 -9.24 -27.20
C TYR A 420 8.73 -7.83 -27.64
N ASN A 421 9.41 -7.72 -28.78
CA ASN A 421 9.92 -6.44 -29.26
C ASN A 421 8.78 -5.52 -29.71
N GLU A 422 7.76 -6.06 -30.39
CA GLU A 422 6.54 -5.31 -30.75
C GLU A 422 5.83 -4.79 -29.50
N LEU A 423 5.68 -5.61 -28.45
CA LEU A 423 5.09 -5.18 -27.17
C LEU A 423 5.89 -4.05 -26.52
N THR A 424 7.22 -4.18 -26.44
CA THR A 424 8.06 -3.11 -25.89
C THR A 424 8.02 -1.84 -26.73
N SER A 425 7.93 -1.97 -28.05
CA SER A 425 7.80 -0.82 -28.96
C SER A 425 6.48 -0.10 -28.71
N TYR A 426 5.37 -0.84 -28.60
CA TYR A 426 4.06 -0.31 -28.26
C TYR A 426 4.09 0.45 -26.92
N ILE A 427 4.59 -0.17 -25.85
CA ILE A 427 4.68 0.47 -24.52
C ILE A 427 5.54 1.74 -24.57
N SER A 428 6.70 1.69 -25.22
CA SER A 428 7.64 2.82 -25.32
C SER A 428 7.06 4.02 -26.06
N ARG A 429 6.12 3.80 -26.99
CA ARG A 429 5.39 4.86 -27.70
C ARG A 429 4.19 5.33 -26.88
N ALA A 430 3.41 4.41 -26.32
CA ALA A 430 2.18 4.69 -25.59
C ALA A 430 2.40 5.49 -24.30
N LYS A 431 3.56 5.35 -23.63
CA LYS A 431 3.89 6.13 -22.42
C LYS A 431 3.91 7.63 -22.65
N TYR A 432 4.07 8.10 -23.89
CA TYR A 432 4.07 9.52 -24.25
C TYR A 432 2.67 10.09 -24.53
N SER A 433 1.62 9.31 -24.30
CA SER A 433 0.23 9.64 -24.62
C SER A 433 -0.32 10.92 -23.99
N THR A 434 0.35 11.48 -22.97
CA THR A 434 -0.06 12.70 -22.29
C THR A 434 0.95 13.85 -22.40
N GLN A 435 2.04 13.68 -23.16
CA GLN A 435 3.03 14.75 -23.36
C GLN A 435 2.52 15.86 -24.28
N GLY A 436 2.80 17.12 -23.93
CA GLY A 436 2.45 18.29 -24.75
C GLY A 436 1.01 18.78 -24.60
N VAL A 437 0.19 18.15 -23.74
CA VAL A 437 -1.15 18.62 -23.39
C VAL A 437 -1.04 19.62 -22.23
N THR A 438 -1.26 20.91 -22.50
CA THR A 438 -1.44 21.91 -21.44
C THR A 438 -2.67 21.52 -20.60
N PRO A 439 -2.64 21.51 -19.25
CA PRO A 439 -3.79 21.09 -18.46
C PRO A 439 -4.58 22.30 -17.93
N PRO A 440 -5.64 22.78 -18.62
CA PRO A 440 -6.65 23.61 -17.97
C PRO A 440 -7.99 22.91 -17.65
N GLU A 441 -8.35 21.77 -18.24
CA GLU A 441 -9.73 21.24 -18.17
C GLU A 441 -9.84 19.73 -17.84
N LEU A 442 -9.02 19.17 -16.95
CA LEU A 442 -9.27 17.82 -16.41
C LEU A 442 -10.47 17.85 -15.46
N LYS A 443 -11.40 16.90 -15.63
CA LYS A 443 -12.76 17.01 -15.12
C LYS A 443 -12.87 16.93 -13.59
N ASP A 444 -12.14 16.00 -12.98
CA ASP A 444 -12.10 15.80 -11.53
C ASP A 444 -10.76 15.20 -11.08
N GLU A 445 -10.62 14.92 -9.78
CA GLU A 445 -9.38 14.37 -9.22
C GLU A 445 -9.02 12.97 -9.76
N THR A 446 -10.02 12.15 -10.10
CA THR A 446 -9.77 10.83 -10.69
C THR A 446 -9.24 10.97 -12.12
N ASP A 447 -9.78 11.91 -12.92
CA ASP A 447 -9.27 12.24 -14.26
C ASP A 447 -7.83 12.78 -14.21
N LYS A 448 -7.52 13.64 -13.21
CA LYS A 448 -6.15 14.12 -12.94
C LYS A 448 -5.19 12.99 -12.57
N LYS A 449 -5.66 12.04 -11.76
CA LYS A 449 -4.85 10.87 -11.37
C LYS A 449 -4.57 9.98 -12.57
N LEU A 450 -5.58 9.67 -13.39
CA LEU A 450 -5.43 8.90 -14.63
C LEU A 450 -4.41 9.52 -15.58
N PHE A 451 -4.49 10.84 -15.81
CA PHE A 451 -3.57 11.57 -16.70
C PHE A 451 -2.09 11.36 -16.33
N ARG A 452 -1.77 11.22 -15.04
CA ARG A 452 -0.40 10.99 -14.55
C ARG A 452 -0.07 9.51 -14.46
N LEU A 453 -1.01 8.71 -13.97
CA LEU A 453 -0.80 7.31 -13.61
C LEU A 453 -0.60 6.41 -14.82
N ILE A 454 -1.33 6.63 -15.93
CA ILE A 454 -1.20 5.76 -17.11
C ILE A 454 0.22 5.82 -17.73
N PRO A 455 0.79 7.01 -18.02
CA PRO A 455 2.20 7.12 -18.43
C PRO A 455 3.17 6.46 -17.46
N GLU A 456 3.00 6.72 -16.16
CA GLU A 456 3.87 6.19 -15.10
C GLU A 456 3.80 4.65 -15.02
N ALA A 457 2.62 4.07 -15.20
CA ALA A 457 2.40 2.64 -15.23
C ALA A 457 3.09 2.00 -16.44
N LEU A 458 2.95 2.61 -17.62
CA LEU A 458 3.60 2.14 -18.85
C LEU A 458 5.13 2.26 -18.78
N GLU A 459 5.66 3.37 -18.26
CA GLU A 459 7.10 3.55 -18.02
C GLU A 459 7.64 2.50 -17.02
N THR A 460 6.91 2.26 -15.94
CA THR A 460 7.28 1.24 -14.96
C THR A 460 7.29 -0.16 -15.58
N LEU A 461 6.32 -0.46 -16.46
CA LEU A 461 6.24 -1.73 -17.17
C LEU A 461 7.34 -1.88 -18.22
N GLU A 462 7.69 -0.81 -18.94
CA GLU A 462 8.84 -0.77 -19.86
C GLU A 462 10.15 -1.06 -19.11
N LYS A 463 10.33 -0.48 -17.92
CA LYS A 463 11.48 -0.78 -17.06
C LYS A 463 11.49 -2.26 -16.66
N THR A 464 10.34 -2.83 -16.26
CA THR A 464 10.22 -4.27 -15.99
C THR A 464 10.62 -5.10 -17.22
N ALA A 465 10.20 -4.70 -18.41
CA ALA A 465 10.57 -5.37 -19.65
C ALA A 465 12.09 -5.34 -19.91
N SER A 466 12.73 -4.18 -19.76
CA SER A 466 14.19 -4.07 -19.86
C SER A 466 14.90 -4.97 -18.83
N LEU A 467 14.41 -5.02 -17.59
CA LEU A 467 14.98 -5.90 -16.57
C LEU A 467 14.85 -7.39 -16.93
N PHE A 468 13.73 -7.82 -17.54
CA PHE A 468 13.61 -9.20 -18.03
C PHE A 468 14.65 -9.55 -19.10
N LYS A 469 14.95 -8.63 -20.04
CA LYS A 469 16.02 -8.84 -21.05
C LYS A 469 17.39 -9.01 -20.40
N ARG A 470 17.69 -8.24 -19.35
CA ARG A 470 18.96 -8.30 -18.60
C ARG A 470 19.06 -9.52 -17.69
N VAL A 471 17.96 -9.95 -17.07
CA VAL A 471 17.94 -11.19 -16.28
C VAL A 471 18.11 -12.42 -17.20
N ALA A 472 17.65 -12.37 -18.44
CA ALA A 472 17.76 -13.48 -19.37
C ALA A 472 19.21 -13.91 -19.70
N VAL A 473 20.21 -13.01 -19.56
CA VAL A 473 21.64 -13.33 -19.76
C VAL A 473 22.34 -13.87 -18.50
N VAL A 474 21.64 -13.96 -17.36
CA VAL A 474 22.21 -14.54 -16.13
C VAL A 474 22.56 -16.01 -16.38
N GLU A 475 23.83 -16.37 -16.22
CA GLU A 475 24.35 -17.71 -16.48
C GLU A 475 23.81 -18.75 -15.48
N ASN A 476 23.75 -18.40 -14.19
CA ASN A 476 23.21 -19.30 -13.16
C ASN A 476 21.68 -19.42 -13.29
N GLU A 477 21.21 -20.61 -13.66
CA GLU A 477 19.81 -20.86 -13.98
C GLU A 477 18.88 -20.71 -12.77
N GLU A 478 19.32 -21.12 -11.57
CA GLU A 478 18.52 -20.98 -10.34
C GLU A 478 18.31 -19.51 -9.99
N CYS A 479 19.38 -18.70 -10.02
CA CYS A 479 19.33 -17.25 -9.83
C CYS A 479 18.43 -16.58 -10.87
N ARG A 480 18.60 -16.95 -12.16
CA ARG A 480 17.79 -16.42 -13.26
C ARG A 480 16.30 -16.69 -13.04
N SER A 481 15.94 -17.92 -12.67
CA SER A 481 14.56 -18.33 -12.38
C SER A 481 13.97 -17.55 -11.21
N VAL A 482 14.71 -17.42 -10.11
CA VAL A 482 14.27 -16.65 -8.93
C VAL A 482 14.09 -15.17 -9.27
N MET A 483 15.05 -14.54 -9.96
CA MET A 483 14.94 -13.14 -10.40
C MET A 483 13.72 -12.92 -11.31
N ILE A 484 13.45 -13.82 -12.26
CA ILE A 484 12.25 -13.77 -13.11
C ILE A 484 10.97 -13.86 -12.26
N ASN A 485 10.91 -14.76 -11.29
CA ASN A 485 9.74 -14.91 -10.44
C ASN A 485 9.54 -13.72 -9.48
N ILE A 486 10.63 -13.09 -9.00
CA ILE A 486 10.57 -11.82 -8.27
C ILE A 486 9.98 -10.73 -9.16
N LEU A 487 10.49 -10.54 -10.39
CA LEU A 487 9.96 -9.57 -11.36
C LEU A 487 8.48 -9.84 -11.69
N LYS A 488 8.07 -11.11 -11.79
CA LYS A 488 6.66 -11.48 -11.97
C LYS A 488 5.78 -11.16 -10.75
N GLY A 489 6.37 -10.91 -9.58
CA GLY A 489 5.64 -10.66 -8.34
C GLY A 489 5.03 -11.92 -7.71
N LYS A 490 5.47 -13.13 -8.11
CA LYS A 490 4.96 -14.40 -7.54
C LYS A 490 5.29 -14.48 -6.07
N LEU A 491 4.43 -15.07 -5.22
CA LEU A 491 4.73 -15.28 -3.79
C LEU A 491 5.55 -16.53 -3.55
N GLU A 492 5.09 -17.65 -4.11
CA GLU A 492 5.75 -18.94 -4.03
C GLU A 492 6.95 -18.99 -4.98
N ILE A 493 8.14 -18.88 -4.41
CA ILE A 493 9.41 -19.02 -5.10
C ILE A 493 10.22 -20.08 -4.36
N SER A 494 10.77 -21.05 -5.10
CA SER A 494 11.58 -22.11 -4.52
C SER A 494 12.82 -21.54 -3.83
N PRO A 495 13.10 -21.89 -2.57
CA PRO A 495 14.26 -21.38 -1.84
C PRO A 495 15.57 -21.93 -2.41
N LEU A 496 16.64 -21.15 -2.33
CA LEU A 496 17.94 -21.52 -2.89
C LEU A 496 18.81 -22.35 -1.94
N HIS A 497 18.28 -22.79 -0.78
CA HIS A 497 19.02 -23.57 0.23
C HIS A 497 19.71 -24.81 -0.35
N GLY A 498 19.04 -25.55 -1.24
CA GLY A 498 19.62 -26.74 -1.88
C GLY A 498 20.84 -26.40 -2.73
N ALA A 499 20.74 -25.39 -3.59
CA ALA A 499 21.84 -24.91 -4.43
C ALA A 499 22.99 -24.31 -3.61
N LEU A 500 22.67 -23.54 -2.56
CA LEU A 500 23.65 -22.99 -1.62
C LEU A 500 24.44 -24.08 -0.89
N ASN A 501 23.76 -25.13 -0.43
CA ASN A 501 24.39 -26.27 0.22
C ASN A 501 25.28 -27.05 -0.75
N ALA A 502 24.80 -27.33 -1.96
CA ALA A 502 25.59 -27.99 -3.00
C ALA A 502 26.87 -27.21 -3.33
N LYS A 503 26.77 -25.89 -3.53
CA LYS A 503 27.94 -25.03 -3.77
C LYS A 503 28.88 -24.96 -2.57
N SER A 504 28.35 -24.98 -1.35
CA SER A 504 29.18 -25.01 -0.14
C SER A 504 29.97 -26.31 -0.01
N GLN A 505 29.39 -27.46 -0.40
CA GLN A 505 30.08 -28.75 -0.45
C GLN A 505 31.15 -28.78 -1.56
N GLU A 506 30.86 -28.25 -2.76
CA GLU A 506 31.85 -28.08 -3.83
C GLU A 506 33.06 -27.26 -3.34
N ILE A 507 32.80 -26.11 -2.71
CA ILE A 507 33.84 -25.23 -2.14
C ILE A 507 34.62 -25.94 -1.03
N GLN A 508 33.97 -26.70 -0.15
CA GLN A 508 34.63 -27.46 0.89
C GLN A 508 35.58 -28.52 0.29
N THR A 509 35.13 -29.22 -0.75
CA THR A 509 35.91 -30.23 -1.46
C THR A 509 37.15 -29.61 -2.12
N LEU A 510 37.00 -28.45 -2.77
CA LEU A 510 38.13 -27.71 -3.36
C LEU A 510 39.12 -27.22 -2.29
N ASN A 511 38.63 -26.71 -1.16
CA ASN A 511 39.48 -26.31 -0.05
C ASN A 511 40.27 -27.49 0.53
N THR A 512 39.67 -28.68 0.62
CA THR A 512 40.38 -29.90 1.02
C THR A 512 41.45 -30.27 0.01
N LYS A 513 41.16 -30.24 -1.29
CA LYS A 513 42.15 -30.50 -2.36
C LYS A 513 43.30 -29.50 -2.33
N LEU A 514 43.02 -28.21 -2.15
CA LEU A 514 44.04 -27.16 -2.01
C LEU A 514 44.90 -27.38 -0.76
N LYS A 515 44.31 -27.83 0.35
CA LYS A 515 45.06 -28.15 1.57
C LYS A 515 46.03 -29.31 1.32
N VAL A 516 45.58 -30.38 0.66
CA VAL A 516 46.42 -31.54 0.32
C VAL A 516 47.54 -31.11 -0.64
N ASN A 517 47.24 -30.42 -1.73
CA ASN A 517 48.27 -29.94 -2.67
C ASN A 517 49.31 -29.01 -1.99
N LYS A 518 48.89 -28.14 -1.06
CA LYS A 518 49.82 -27.34 -0.25
C LYS A 518 50.73 -28.20 0.64
N GLN A 519 50.24 -29.33 1.15
CA GLN A 519 51.05 -30.29 1.88
C GLN A 519 52.03 -31.00 0.95
N ASP A 520 51.58 -31.44 -0.24
CA ASP A 520 52.45 -32.10 -1.24
C ASP A 520 53.60 -31.18 -1.69
N ILE A 521 53.33 -29.88 -1.89
CA ILE A 521 54.37 -28.88 -2.19
C ILE A 521 55.37 -28.76 -1.03
N ALA A 522 54.88 -28.74 0.22
CA ALA A 522 55.74 -28.64 1.40
C ALA A 522 56.60 -29.90 1.59
N GLU A 523 56.05 -31.09 1.34
CA GLU A 523 56.80 -32.34 1.33
C GLU A 523 57.87 -32.33 0.22
N LEU A 524 57.53 -31.88 -0.99
CA LEU A 524 58.49 -31.76 -2.09
C LEU A 524 59.62 -30.76 -1.77
N ASP A 525 59.32 -29.63 -1.13
CA ASP A 525 60.34 -28.67 -0.69
C ASP A 525 61.27 -29.25 0.41
N SER A 526 60.77 -30.18 1.23
CA SER A 526 61.61 -30.91 2.19
C SER A 526 62.63 -31.83 1.49
N VAL A 527 62.28 -32.41 0.33
CA VAL A 527 63.21 -33.20 -0.50
C VAL A 527 64.36 -32.34 -1.01
N SER A 528 64.09 -31.11 -1.47
CA SER A 528 65.16 -30.18 -1.88
C SER A 528 66.11 -29.85 -0.73
N THR A 529 65.58 -29.73 0.49
CA THR A 529 66.40 -29.46 1.68
C THR A 529 67.30 -30.66 2.01
N GLY A 530 66.77 -31.88 1.92
CA GLY A 530 67.55 -33.11 2.12
C GLY A 530 68.65 -33.31 1.05
N VAL A 531 68.37 -32.93 -0.21
CA VAL A 531 69.38 -32.93 -1.28
C VAL A 531 70.53 -31.96 -0.97
N ASP A 532 70.22 -30.75 -0.51
CA ASP A 532 71.23 -29.77 -0.13
C ASP A 532 72.12 -30.26 1.03
N GLU A 533 71.54 -30.96 2.02
CA GLU A 533 72.30 -31.60 3.11
C GLU A 533 73.22 -32.71 2.60
N ASN A 534 72.71 -33.60 1.72
CA ASN A 534 73.49 -34.70 1.16
C ASN A 534 74.69 -34.21 0.33
N ILE A 535 74.50 -33.20 -0.51
CA ILE A 535 75.59 -32.61 -1.32
C ILE A 535 76.67 -32.00 -0.43
N ASN A 536 76.29 -31.34 0.67
CA ASN A 536 77.28 -30.80 1.60
C ASN A 536 78.13 -31.91 2.24
N ASN A 537 77.52 -33.06 2.56
CA ASN A 537 78.26 -34.22 3.08
C ASN A 537 79.23 -34.77 2.03
N ILE A 538 78.77 -35.04 0.80
CA ILE A 538 79.62 -35.53 -0.31
C ILE A 538 80.81 -34.59 -0.53
N LEU A 539 80.57 -33.28 -0.59
CA LEU A 539 81.64 -32.31 -0.79
C LEU A 539 82.60 -32.22 0.40
N ASN A 540 82.13 -32.42 1.64
CA ASN A 540 83.00 -32.45 2.82
C ASN A 540 83.96 -33.65 2.77
N ASP A 541 83.51 -34.80 2.30
CA ASP A 541 84.32 -36.03 2.27
C ASP A 541 85.50 -35.93 1.29
N ILE A 542 85.31 -35.23 0.17
CA ILE A 542 86.36 -34.99 -0.85
C ILE A 542 87.13 -33.67 -0.65
N ASP A 543 86.86 -32.92 0.43
CA ASP A 543 87.40 -31.57 0.60
C ASP A 543 88.94 -31.54 0.68
N SER A 544 89.51 -32.62 1.22
CA SER A 544 90.95 -32.86 1.22
C SER A 544 91.48 -33.08 -0.20
N ASP A 545 90.82 -33.96 -0.97
CA ASP A 545 91.23 -34.31 -2.34
C ASP A 545 91.15 -33.10 -3.29
N LEU A 546 90.11 -32.27 -3.16
CA LEU A 546 89.99 -31.00 -3.88
C LEU A 546 91.15 -30.03 -3.54
N GLY A 547 91.62 -30.05 -2.30
CA GLY A 547 92.79 -29.27 -1.88
C GLY A 547 94.08 -29.76 -2.54
N VAL A 548 94.29 -31.07 -2.55
CA VAL A 548 95.46 -31.70 -3.20
C VAL A 548 95.43 -31.48 -4.71
N TYR A 549 94.25 -31.58 -5.36
CA TYR A 549 94.06 -31.33 -6.78
C TYR A 549 94.39 -29.87 -7.12
N ALA A 550 93.80 -28.91 -6.42
CA ALA A 550 94.05 -27.48 -6.66
C ALA A 550 95.53 -27.11 -6.53
N GLN A 551 96.23 -27.65 -5.51
CA GLN A 551 97.65 -27.41 -5.32
C GLN A 551 98.52 -28.08 -6.40
N THR A 552 98.18 -29.30 -6.82
CA THR A 552 98.91 -30.00 -7.88
C THR A 552 98.73 -29.29 -9.22
N ASN A 553 97.51 -28.82 -9.52
CA ASN A 553 97.20 -28.04 -10.72
C ASN A 553 97.95 -26.70 -10.74
N ARG A 554 98.07 -26.06 -9.56
CA ARG A 554 98.92 -24.88 -9.37
C ARG A 554 100.38 -25.19 -9.71
N ASN A 555 100.93 -26.30 -9.23
CA ASN A 555 102.31 -26.68 -9.51
C ASN A 555 102.55 -26.96 -11.01
N ILE A 556 101.65 -27.70 -11.67
CA ILE A 556 101.72 -27.94 -13.13
C ILE A 556 101.79 -26.63 -13.92
N LYS A 557 101.05 -25.61 -13.48
CA LYS A 557 100.97 -24.32 -14.16
C LYS A 557 102.23 -23.46 -14.01
N TYR A 558 102.96 -23.56 -12.89
CA TYR A 558 104.07 -22.63 -12.58
C TYR A 558 105.48 -23.27 -12.57
N LEU A 559 105.63 -24.60 -12.52
CA LEU A 559 106.94 -25.29 -12.57
C LEU A 559 107.68 -25.27 -13.93
N PRO A 560 107.02 -25.38 -15.11
CA PRO A 560 107.70 -25.64 -16.38
C PRO A 560 108.83 -24.65 -16.74
N ASP A 561 108.65 -23.36 -16.41
CA ASP A 561 109.66 -22.34 -16.68
C ASP A 561 110.93 -22.51 -15.83
N LYS A 562 110.77 -23.00 -14.60
CA LYS A 562 111.87 -23.25 -13.66
C LYS A 562 112.58 -24.57 -13.95
N GLU A 563 111.79 -25.58 -14.30
CA GLU A 563 112.25 -26.89 -14.78
C GLU A 563 113.19 -26.76 -15.98
N ARG A 564 112.80 -25.98 -16.99
CA ARG A 564 113.63 -25.71 -18.18
C ARG A 564 114.99 -25.10 -17.82
N LYS A 565 115.02 -24.11 -16.92
CA LYS A 565 116.26 -23.46 -16.46
C LYS A 565 117.16 -24.43 -15.68
N LEU A 566 116.56 -25.23 -14.78
CA LEU A 566 117.30 -26.21 -13.99
C LEU A 566 117.92 -27.29 -14.88
N LYS A 567 117.21 -27.71 -15.94
CA LYS A 567 117.75 -28.63 -16.95
C LYS A 567 118.98 -28.07 -17.65
N GLU A 568 118.93 -26.82 -18.14
CA GLU A 568 120.07 -26.17 -18.79
C GLU A 568 121.32 -26.16 -17.90
N ILE A 569 121.15 -25.88 -16.60
CA ILE A 569 122.23 -25.89 -15.62
C ILE A 569 122.78 -27.31 -15.38
N LEU A 570 121.90 -28.31 -15.30
CA LEU A 570 122.27 -29.70 -15.12
C LEU A 570 123.02 -30.28 -16.34
N ASP A 571 122.59 -29.95 -17.56
CA ASP A 571 123.25 -30.40 -18.78
C ASP A 571 124.69 -29.84 -18.86
N GLN A 572 124.89 -28.55 -18.55
CA GLN A 572 126.22 -27.93 -18.47
C GLN A 572 127.10 -28.59 -17.40
N TYR A 573 126.50 -28.97 -16.28
CA TYR A 573 127.22 -29.67 -15.21
C TYR A 573 127.70 -31.05 -15.61
N LEU A 574 126.84 -31.83 -16.28
CA LEU A 574 127.16 -33.16 -16.77
C LEU A 574 128.25 -33.12 -17.85
N GLU A 575 128.22 -32.12 -18.73
CA GLU A 575 129.28 -31.89 -19.73
C GLU A 575 130.63 -31.61 -19.05
N LYS A 576 130.62 -30.79 -17.98
CA LYS A 576 131.84 -30.47 -17.23
C LYS A 576 132.46 -31.69 -16.55
N LEU A 577 131.64 -32.57 -15.98
CA LEU A 577 132.10 -33.80 -15.33
C LEU A 577 132.68 -34.82 -16.33
N SER A 578 132.03 -34.98 -17.49
CA SER A 578 132.41 -35.99 -18.50
C SER A 578 133.66 -35.64 -19.31
N THR A 579 133.98 -34.36 -19.47
CA THR A 579 135.14 -33.89 -20.25
C THR A 579 136.46 -33.84 -19.47
N GLY A 580 136.46 -34.25 -18.19
CA GLY A 580 137.65 -34.25 -17.33
C GLY A 580 138.16 -32.85 -16.95
N LYS A 581 137.39 -31.78 -17.22
CA LYS A 581 137.71 -30.37 -16.91
C LYS A 581 137.44 -30.03 -15.43
N VAL A 582 137.72 -30.96 -14.52
CA VAL A 582 137.51 -30.81 -13.08
C VAL A 582 138.85 -31.04 -12.37
N GLY A 583 139.31 -30.04 -11.61
CA GLY A 583 140.59 -30.10 -10.91
C GLY A 583 140.42 -30.52 -9.44
N GLY A 584 141.20 -31.50 -8.98
CA GLY A 584 141.26 -31.93 -7.58
C GLY A 584 141.78 -33.36 -7.44
N ARG A 585 142.63 -33.62 -6.44
CA ARG A 585 143.17 -34.98 -6.16
C ARG A 585 142.47 -35.68 -5.00
N ASP A 586 141.55 -34.99 -4.33
CA ASP A 586 140.68 -35.52 -3.29
C ASP A 586 139.21 -35.19 -3.60
N LYS A 587 138.32 -35.94 -2.97
CA LYS A 587 136.88 -35.91 -3.24
C LYS A 587 136.25 -34.54 -2.98
N ASN A 588 136.65 -33.85 -1.92
CA ASN A 588 136.03 -32.59 -1.54
C ASN A 588 136.36 -31.49 -2.55
N ASN A 589 137.63 -31.41 -2.96
CA ASN A 589 138.06 -30.48 -3.99
C ASN A 589 137.43 -30.80 -5.36
N TRP A 590 137.20 -32.08 -5.68
CA TRP A 590 136.48 -32.47 -6.90
C TRP A 590 135.03 -32.00 -6.90
N PHE A 591 134.30 -32.20 -5.80
CA PHE A 591 132.91 -31.74 -5.64
C PHE A 591 132.79 -30.20 -5.75
N LEU A 592 133.77 -29.47 -5.18
CA LEU A 592 133.86 -28.01 -5.29
C LEU A 592 134.13 -27.56 -6.74
N SER A 593 135.15 -28.12 -7.38
CA SER A 593 135.52 -27.77 -8.76
C SER A 593 134.45 -28.17 -9.79
N ALA A 594 133.72 -29.26 -9.54
CA ALA A 594 132.59 -29.66 -10.38
C ALA A 594 131.48 -28.61 -10.35
N GLY A 595 131.32 -27.88 -9.24
CA GLY A 595 130.21 -26.93 -9.04
C GLY A 595 128.96 -27.58 -8.42
N THR A 596 129.09 -28.78 -7.85
CA THR A 596 127.99 -29.57 -7.23
C THR A 596 127.13 -28.74 -6.27
N LYS A 597 127.76 -27.85 -5.50
CA LYS A 597 127.06 -26.99 -4.53
C LYS A 597 126.07 -26.04 -5.20
N ASN A 598 126.43 -25.43 -6.33
CA ASN A 598 125.58 -24.45 -7.02
C ASN A 598 124.29 -25.10 -7.55
N ILE A 599 124.41 -26.33 -8.05
CA ILE A 599 123.26 -27.09 -8.56
C ILE A 599 122.32 -27.48 -7.46
N LYS A 600 122.87 -27.92 -6.32
CA LYS A 600 122.05 -28.24 -5.16
C LYS A 600 121.28 -27.02 -4.66
N THR A 601 121.91 -25.84 -4.66
CA THR A 601 121.21 -24.58 -4.32
C THR A 601 120.10 -24.26 -5.32
N GLU A 602 120.30 -24.51 -6.61
CA GLU A 602 119.25 -24.30 -7.62
C GLU A 602 118.09 -25.30 -7.46
N ILE A 603 118.40 -26.58 -7.19
CA ILE A 603 117.41 -27.61 -6.88
C ILE A 603 116.59 -27.21 -5.64
N GLU A 604 117.24 -26.73 -4.57
CA GLU A 604 116.57 -26.24 -3.36
C GLU A 604 115.70 -25.00 -3.62
N ALA A 605 116.15 -24.08 -4.49
CA ALA A 605 115.37 -22.90 -4.86
C ALA A 605 114.09 -23.28 -5.62
N VAL A 606 114.20 -24.17 -6.61
CA VAL A 606 113.03 -24.70 -7.34
C VAL A 606 112.10 -25.48 -6.40
N SER A 607 112.66 -26.23 -5.45
CA SER A 607 111.90 -26.98 -4.47
C SER A 607 111.08 -26.08 -3.53
N LYS A 608 111.71 -25.05 -2.96
CA LYS A 608 111.08 -24.13 -2.01
C LYS A 608 110.04 -23.23 -2.66
N ASP A 609 110.33 -22.73 -3.86
CA ASP A 609 109.45 -21.80 -4.56
C ASP A 609 108.12 -22.44 -5.03
N ASN A 610 108.09 -23.77 -5.18
CA ASN A 610 106.93 -24.49 -5.69
C ASN A 610 106.41 -25.53 -4.68
N GLU A 611 106.89 -25.49 -3.44
CA GLU A 611 106.52 -26.44 -2.37
C GLU A 611 106.61 -27.91 -2.82
N TYR A 612 107.64 -28.22 -3.61
CA TYR A 612 107.82 -29.52 -4.26
C TYR A 612 109.17 -30.13 -3.86
N ASP A 613 109.16 -31.28 -3.17
CA ASP A 613 110.36 -31.89 -2.62
C ASP A 613 111.28 -32.48 -3.71
N LEU A 614 112.47 -31.88 -3.87
CA LEU A 614 113.50 -32.32 -4.82
C LEU A 614 114.75 -32.90 -4.14
N GLU A 615 114.67 -33.30 -2.86
CA GLU A 615 115.82 -33.85 -2.12
C GLU A 615 116.43 -35.09 -2.83
N ASN A 616 115.59 -35.93 -3.42
CA ASN A 616 116.03 -37.10 -4.16
C ASN A 616 116.81 -36.75 -5.44
N LEU A 617 116.47 -35.64 -6.11
CA LEU A 617 117.25 -35.14 -7.26
C LEU A 617 118.63 -34.68 -6.80
N SER A 618 118.71 -33.99 -5.65
CA SER A 618 119.98 -33.57 -5.04
C SER A 618 120.91 -34.75 -4.72
N LYS A 619 120.36 -35.85 -4.17
CA LYS A 619 121.11 -37.11 -3.94
C LYS A 619 121.56 -37.77 -5.24
N PHE A 620 120.73 -37.72 -6.28
CA PHE A 620 121.06 -38.24 -7.60
C PHE A 620 122.27 -37.52 -8.21
N ILE A 621 122.35 -36.19 -8.07
CA ILE A 621 123.50 -35.39 -8.52
C ILE A 621 124.79 -35.77 -7.79
N ASP A 622 124.74 -36.07 -6.48
CA ASP A 622 125.92 -36.54 -5.75
C ASP A 622 126.46 -37.86 -6.30
N ALA A 623 125.58 -38.81 -6.60
CA ALA A 623 125.98 -40.10 -7.15
C ALA A 623 126.69 -39.94 -8.50
N ILE A 624 126.15 -39.08 -9.39
CA ILE A 624 126.78 -38.75 -10.67
C ILE A 624 128.18 -38.16 -10.46
N THR A 625 128.29 -37.21 -9.53
CA THR A 625 129.57 -36.56 -9.21
C THR A 625 130.59 -37.55 -8.69
N ASN A 626 130.17 -38.47 -7.83
CA ASN A 626 130.99 -39.55 -7.28
C ASN A 626 131.50 -40.50 -8.37
N TYR A 627 130.62 -40.89 -9.30
CA TYR A 627 130.98 -41.77 -10.40
C TYR A 627 132.16 -41.20 -11.19
N TYR A 628 132.03 -39.96 -11.68
CA TYR A 628 133.08 -39.31 -12.46
C TYR A 628 134.37 -39.09 -11.66
N PHE A 629 134.28 -38.76 -10.37
CA PHE A 629 135.46 -38.63 -9.50
C PHE A 629 136.24 -39.93 -9.39
N TYR A 630 135.56 -41.03 -9.05
CA TYR A 630 136.23 -42.31 -8.83
C TYR A 630 136.74 -42.92 -10.13
N ASN A 631 136.03 -42.70 -11.25
CA ASN A 631 136.52 -43.10 -12.56
C ASN A 631 137.82 -42.38 -12.92
N TYR A 632 137.86 -41.04 -12.77
CA TYR A 632 139.06 -40.23 -12.98
C TYR A 632 140.24 -40.66 -12.09
N MET A 633 140.01 -40.86 -10.79
CA MET A 633 141.06 -41.29 -9.86
C MET A 633 141.58 -42.71 -10.16
N SER A 634 140.73 -43.60 -10.66
CA SER A 634 141.16 -44.93 -11.12
C SER A 634 142.14 -44.84 -12.31
N GLU A 635 141.95 -43.88 -13.22
CA GLU A 635 142.85 -43.64 -14.35
C GLU A 635 144.18 -43.00 -13.91
N GLU A 636 144.14 -42.01 -13.00
CA GLU A 636 145.36 -41.33 -12.52
C GLU A 636 146.33 -42.23 -11.74
N VAL A 637 145.83 -43.26 -11.03
CA VAL A 637 146.68 -44.24 -10.33
C VAL A 637 147.65 -44.95 -11.28
N GLU A 638 147.40 -45.04 -12.58
CA GLU A 638 148.31 -45.72 -13.52
C GLU A 638 149.66 -44.99 -13.72
N LYS A 639 149.73 -43.65 -13.57
CA LYS A 639 150.82 -42.83 -14.15
C LYS A 639 152.14 -42.66 -13.33
N PHE A 640 152.31 -43.16 -12.09
CA PHE A 640 153.51 -42.87 -11.24
C PHE A 640 154.51 -44.06 -10.99
N SER A 641 155.84 -43.81 -10.96
CA SER A 641 156.95 -44.74 -10.53
C SER A 641 158.27 -44.08 -10.00
N PHE A 642 158.87 -44.73 -8.97
CA PHE A 642 160.26 -44.75 -8.41
C PHE A 642 160.81 -43.66 -7.43
N ARG A 643 160.79 -43.87 -6.08
CA ARG A 643 161.89 -44.37 -5.18
C ARG A 643 161.55 -44.19 -3.66
N ARG A 644 161.81 -45.25 -2.86
CA ARG A 644 161.60 -45.51 -1.39
C ARG A 644 160.13 -45.54 -0.92
N LEU A 645 159.47 -46.71 -0.88
CA LEU A 645 159.39 -47.67 0.26
C LEU A 645 159.06 -46.96 1.57
N ILE A 646 157.84 -47.08 2.12
CA ILE A 646 157.35 -48.26 2.86
C ILE A 646 155.85 -48.57 2.53
N LEU A 647 155.59 -49.82 2.09
CA LEU A 647 154.34 -50.63 2.08
C LEU A 647 153.06 -50.13 1.34
N GLY A 648 152.61 -50.89 0.31
CA GLY A 648 151.17 -51.08 0.03
C GLY A 648 150.60 -51.00 -1.42
N ASN A 649 150.94 -51.95 -2.30
CA ASN A 649 150.19 -52.47 -3.49
C ASN A 649 149.29 -51.53 -4.36
N LYS A 650 149.86 -50.96 -5.44
CA LYS A 650 149.20 -50.10 -6.47
C LYS A 650 147.91 -50.70 -7.09
N GLN A 651 147.83 -52.02 -7.21
CA GLN A 651 146.66 -52.72 -7.79
C GLN A 651 145.42 -52.61 -6.88
N ALA A 652 145.61 -52.65 -5.56
CA ALA A 652 144.51 -52.63 -4.59
C ALA A 652 143.79 -51.26 -4.58
N LEU A 653 144.54 -50.17 -4.72
CA LEU A 653 143.99 -48.82 -4.74
C LEU A 653 143.15 -48.56 -6.01
N LYS A 654 143.60 -49.06 -7.18
CA LYS A 654 142.84 -48.99 -8.44
C LYS A 654 141.52 -49.75 -8.35
N ASN A 655 141.55 -50.98 -7.83
CA ASN A 655 140.33 -51.78 -7.66
C ASN A 655 139.33 -51.12 -6.71
N LYS A 656 139.81 -50.48 -5.64
CA LYS A 656 138.95 -49.71 -4.73
C LYS A 656 138.22 -48.58 -5.46
N TYR A 657 138.90 -47.78 -6.29
CA TYR A 657 138.24 -46.70 -7.04
C TYR A 657 137.28 -47.22 -8.10
N LYS A 658 137.61 -48.30 -8.84
CA LYS A 658 136.65 -48.93 -9.75
C LYS A 658 135.40 -49.45 -9.03
N GLN A 659 135.57 -50.03 -7.84
CA GLN A 659 134.44 -50.53 -7.05
C GLN A 659 133.53 -49.39 -6.56
N GLU A 660 134.10 -48.27 -6.12
CA GLU A 660 133.33 -47.09 -5.70
C GLU A 660 132.65 -46.37 -6.88
N ALA A 661 133.26 -46.36 -8.08
CA ALA A 661 132.60 -45.91 -9.31
C ALA A 661 131.41 -46.82 -9.67
N GLY A 662 131.58 -48.15 -9.61
CA GLY A 662 130.48 -49.10 -9.86
C GLY A 662 129.29 -48.93 -8.92
N LYS A 663 129.53 -48.71 -7.61
CA LYS A 663 128.45 -48.40 -6.65
C LYS A 663 127.67 -47.13 -7.01
N ALA A 664 128.38 -46.09 -7.46
CA ALA A 664 127.75 -44.85 -7.88
C ALA A 664 126.90 -45.05 -9.15
N GLU A 665 127.39 -45.83 -10.11
CA GLU A 665 126.66 -46.22 -11.31
C GLU A 665 125.40 -47.05 -11.02
N ASP A 666 125.46 -48.01 -10.10
CA ASP A 666 124.30 -48.80 -9.67
C ASP A 666 123.19 -47.90 -9.09
N TYR A 667 123.57 -46.94 -8.24
CA TYR A 667 122.62 -45.97 -7.67
C TYR A 667 121.97 -45.10 -8.76
N ILE A 668 122.74 -44.64 -9.75
CA ILE A 668 122.22 -43.87 -10.87
C ILE A 668 121.25 -44.73 -11.70
N ASN A 669 121.59 -45.99 -11.98
CA ASN A 669 120.74 -46.90 -12.74
C ASN A 669 119.40 -47.22 -12.05
N LEU A 670 119.39 -47.36 -10.73
CA LEU A 670 118.18 -47.60 -9.93
C LEU A 670 117.23 -46.40 -9.93
N ASN A 671 117.78 -45.17 -9.92
CA ASN A 671 116.99 -43.96 -9.70
C ASN A 671 116.72 -43.13 -10.97
N LYS A 672 117.31 -43.47 -12.12
CA LYS A 672 117.11 -42.70 -13.38
C LYS A 672 115.66 -42.64 -13.86
N LYS A 673 114.88 -43.71 -13.62
CA LYS A 673 113.47 -43.78 -14.05
C LYS A 673 112.58 -42.72 -13.39
N GLN A 674 112.88 -42.32 -12.16
CA GLN A 674 112.10 -41.34 -11.40
C GLN A 674 112.06 -39.97 -12.07
N TRP A 675 113.10 -39.64 -12.84
CA TRP A 675 113.26 -38.35 -13.50
C TRP A 675 113.22 -38.48 -15.04
N GLY A 676 112.82 -39.66 -15.55
CA GLY A 676 112.85 -39.95 -16.99
C GLY A 676 114.25 -39.89 -17.63
N ILE A 677 115.33 -40.00 -16.84
CA ILE A 677 116.72 -39.84 -17.30
C ILE A 677 117.22 -41.11 -18.02
N ARG A 678 117.99 -40.93 -19.11
CA ARG A 678 118.60 -42.02 -19.90
C ARG A 678 120.13 -42.04 -19.76
N LEU A 679 120.74 -43.24 -19.88
CA LEU A 679 122.19 -43.45 -19.89
C LEU A 679 122.66 -44.06 -21.23
N ASP A 680 123.65 -43.45 -21.88
CA ASP A 680 124.22 -43.89 -23.17
C ASP A 680 125.72 -44.34 -22.99
N PRO A 681 126.26 -45.33 -23.74
CA PRO A 681 127.65 -45.79 -23.58
C PRO A 681 128.71 -44.78 -24.09
N PRO A 682 129.93 -44.69 -23.50
CA PRO A 682 130.46 -45.53 -22.41
C PRO A 682 129.97 -45.15 -21.00
N PHE A 683 129.40 -43.95 -20.77
CA PHE A 683 128.53 -43.57 -19.62
C PHE A 683 128.15 -42.07 -19.75
N THR A 684 127.07 -41.74 -20.46
CA THR A 684 126.59 -40.36 -20.72
C THR A 684 125.14 -40.21 -20.27
N ILE A 685 124.81 -39.14 -19.54
CA ILE A 685 123.51 -38.93 -18.90
C ILE A 685 122.68 -37.92 -19.71
N VAL A 686 121.41 -38.24 -20.01
CA VAL A 686 120.48 -37.36 -20.76
C VAL A 686 119.20 -37.11 -19.95
N ILE A 687 118.86 -35.85 -19.73
CA ILE A 687 117.68 -35.40 -18.95
C ILE A 687 116.55 -34.94 -19.91
N PRO A 688 115.27 -35.32 -19.73
CA PRO A 688 114.16 -34.84 -20.56
C PRO A 688 113.67 -33.43 -20.17
N ASP A 689 112.95 -32.74 -21.08
CA ASP A 689 112.50 -31.35 -20.90
C ASP A 689 111.44 -31.16 -19.80
N ASN A 690 110.67 -32.21 -19.48
CA ASN A 690 109.56 -32.21 -18.51
C ASN A 690 109.77 -33.19 -17.33
N PHE A 691 111.03 -33.37 -16.92
CA PHE A 691 111.45 -34.32 -15.90
C PHE A 691 110.89 -34.14 -14.47
N LEU A 692 110.33 -32.97 -14.14
CA LEU A 692 109.65 -32.59 -12.90
C LEU A 692 108.12 -32.52 -13.02
N THR A 693 107.58 -32.19 -14.20
CA THR A 693 106.14 -31.94 -14.37
C THR A 693 105.33 -33.16 -14.83
N ILE A 694 105.96 -34.13 -15.48
CA ILE A 694 105.29 -35.31 -16.05
C ILE A 694 104.49 -36.13 -15.01
N ASP A 695 105.08 -36.36 -13.83
CA ASP A 695 104.45 -37.12 -12.75
C ASP A 695 103.34 -36.33 -12.06
N LEU A 696 103.41 -34.99 -12.05
CA LEU A 696 102.39 -34.13 -11.47
C LEU A 696 101.12 -34.13 -12.32
N ILE A 697 101.25 -34.03 -13.65
CA ILE A 697 100.11 -34.10 -14.58
C ILE A 697 99.38 -35.43 -14.40
N LYS A 698 100.13 -36.54 -14.41
CA LYS A 698 99.55 -37.88 -14.24
C LYS A 698 98.81 -38.03 -12.90
N LYS A 699 99.40 -37.55 -11.80
CA LYS A 699 98.76 -37.57 -10.48
C LYS A 699 97.49 -36.72 -10.42
N ASN A 700 97.50 -35.57 -11.10
CA ASN A 700 96.35 -34.68 -11.11
C ASN A 700 95.18 -35.28 -11.91
N ASP A 701 95.45 -35.93 -13.04
CA ASP A 701 94.44 -36.65 -13.83
C ASP A 701 93.86 -37.84 -13.06
N GLU A 702 94.70 -38.65 -12.39
CA GLU A 702 94.27 -39.76 -11.53
C GLU A 702 93.40 -39.27 -10.36
N LEU A 703 93.77 -38.14 -9.74
CA LEU A 703 93.00 -37.54 -8.64
C LEU A 703 91.67 -36.96 -9.12
N ARG A 704 91.64 -36.38 -10.33
CA ARG A 704 90.40 -35.91 -10.97
C ARG A 704 89.43 -37.05 -11.24
N GLU A 705 89.92 -38.16 -11.79
CA GLU A 705 89.10 -39.36 -12.00
C GLU A 705 88.58 -39.92 -10.68
N HIS A 706 89.40 -39.95 -9.63
CA HIS A 706 88.96 -40.38 -8.30
C HIS A 706 87.82 -39.50 -7.75
N ILE A 707 88.00 -38.18 -7.80
CA ILE A 707 86.98 -37.22 -7.34
C ILE A 707 85.69 -37.37 -8.15
N ASN A 708 85.78 -37.45 -9.48
CA ASN A 708 84.62 -37.64 -10.34
C ASN A 708 83.90 -38.96 -10.05
N ASN A 709 84.63 -40.07 -9.97
CA ASN A 709 84.02 -41.37 -9.69
C ASN A 709 83.30 -41.34 -8.34
N PHE A 710 83.91 -40.79 -7.30
CA PHE A 710 83.29 -40.70 -5.97
C PHE A 710 82.01 -39.86 -5.97
N ILE A 711 82.07 -38.65 -6.54
CA ILE A 711 80.95 -37.72 -6.54
C ILE A 711 79.77 -38.24 -7.38
N PHE A 712 80.05 -38.90 -8.49
CA PHE A 712 79.04 -39.26 -9.48
C PHE A 712 78.63 -40.73 -9.47
N THR A 713 79.10 -41.55 -8.52
CA THR A 713 78.82 -43.00 -8.45
C THR A 713 77.32 -43.31 -8.47
N ASP A 714 76.52 -42.49 -7.79
CA ASP A 714 75.08 -42.75 -7.59
C ASP A 714 74.17 -42.00 -8.58
N LEU A 715 74.74 -41.28 -9.56
CA LEU A 715 73.99 -40.46 -10.51
C LEU A 715 73.89 -41.16 -11.88
N ASN A 716 72.66 -41.40 -12.35
CA ASN A 716 72.38 -42.06 -13.64
C ASN A 716 72.36 -41.11 -14.86
N ASN A 717 72.66 -39.82 -14.65
CA ASN A 717 72.52 -38.77 -15.67
C ASN A 717 73.75 -38.63 -16.58
N ASN A 718 73.55 -38.09 -17.80
CA ASN A 718 74.64 -37.74 -18.72
C ASN A 718 75.47 -36.59 -18.15
N ILE A 719 76.53 -36.93 -17.43
CA ILE A 719 77.48 -35.98 -16.86
C ILE A 719 78.19 -35.24 -18.00
N SER A 720 78.10 -33.92 -18.00
CA SER A 720 78.73 -33.08 -19.02
C SER A 720 80.22 -32.98 -18.73
N THR A 721 81.03 -33.64 -19.56
CA THR A 721 82.49 -33.57 -19.50
C THR A 721 82.99 -32.14 -19.67
N GLU A 722 82.36 -31.36 -20.55
CA GLU A 722 82.69 -29.94 -20.78
C GLU A 722 82.51 -29.09 -19.51
N LYS A 723 81.38 -29.23 -18.79
CA LYS A 723 81.17 -28.52 -17.53
C LYS A 723 82.15 -28.96 -16.45
N LEU A 724 82.48 -30.25 -16.38
CA LEU A 724 83.51 -30.71 -15.45
C LEU A 724 84.90 -30.18 -15.82
N ASP A 725 85.23 -30.07 -17.10
CA ASP A 725 86.48 -29.44 -17.54
C ASP A 725 86.53 -27.98 -17.09
N GLU A 726 85.47 -27.21 -17.29
CA GLU A 726 85.38 -25.82 -16.80
C GLU A 726 85.57 -25.69 -15.29
N ILE A 727 84.94 -26.59 -14.52
CA ILE A 727 85.04 -26.60 -13.06
C ILE A 727 86.48 -26.90 -12.59
N PHE A 728 87.13 -27.90 -13.19
CA PHE A 728 88.45 -28.39 -12.77
C PHE A 728 89.64 -27.66 -13.42
N ILE A 729 89.40 -26.67 -14.28
CA ILE A 729 90.44 -25.73 -14.80
C ILE A 729 90.97 -24.80 -13.71
N SER A 730 90.18 -24.52 -12.67
CA SER A 730 90.57 -23.63 -11.57
C SER A 730 91.72 -24.21 -10.72
N ASP A 731 92.59 -23.33 -10.21
CA ASP A 731 93.61 -23.64 -9.18
C ASP A 731 93.16 -23.18 -7.77
N ASP A 732 91.90 -22.74 -7.64
CA ASP A 732 91.26 -22.30 -6.38
C ASP A 732 90.21 -23.33 -5.92
N LYS A 733 90.51 -23.99 -4.79
CA LYS A 733 89.65 -24.97 -4.12
C LYS A 733 88.23 -24.45 -3.85
N ALA A 734 88.09 -23.20 -3.39
CA ALA A 734 86.79 -22.67 -3.01
C ALA A 734 85.87 -22.48 -4.23
N LYS A 735 86.45 -22.09 -5.37
CA LYS A 735 85.73 -21.98 -6.64
C LYS A 735 85.32 -23.35 -7.16
N ILE A 736 86.23 -24.33 -7.16
CA ILE A 736 85.92 -25.71 -7.59
C ILE A 736 84.77 -26.27 -6.75
N ARG A 737 84.87 -26.17 -5.41
CA ARG A 737 83.85 -26.65 -4.48
C ARG A 737 82.49 -25.99 -4.70
N LYS A 738 82.45 -24.67 -4.89
CA LYS A 738 81.20 -23.94 -5.14
C LYS A 738 80.55 -24.39 -6.45
N SER A 739 81.32 -24.45 -7.54
CA SER A 739 80.78 -24.84 -8.84
C SER A 739 80.36 -26.32 -8.89
N LEU A 740 81.07 -27.21 -8.19
CA LEU A 740 80.63 -28.59 -7.97
C LEU A 740 79.31 -28.64 -7.19
N ARG A 741 79.15 -27.84 -6.13
CA ARG A 741 77.90 -27.79 -5.36
C ARG A 741 76.70 -27.39 -6.21
N GLU A 742 76.84 -26.32 -6.99
CA GLU A 742 75.79 -25.83 -7.88
C GLU A 742 75.45 -26.88 -8.94
N TYR A 743 76.47 -27.50 -9.55
CA TYR A 743 76.25 -28.52 -10.57
C TYR A 743 75.62 -29.81 -10.03
N LEU A 744 76.06 -30.28 -8.85
CA LEU A 744 75.47 -31.45 -8.19
C LEU A 744 74.03 -31.20 -7.75
N ARG A 745 73.74 -29.99 -7.27
CA ARG A 745 72.39 -29.61 -6.85
C ARG A 745 71.41 -29.71 -8.01
N ASP A 746 71.78 -29.19 -9.17
CA ASP A 746 70.93 -29.28 -10.35
C ASP A 746 70.73 -30.73 -10.79
N LEU A 747 71.80 -31.55 -10.80
CA LEU A 747 71.73 -32.96 -11.18
C LEU A 747 70.86 -33.82 -10.25
N TYR A 748 71.01 -33.66 -8.92
CA TYR A 748 70.21 -34.41 -7.94
C TYR A 748 68.74 -33.97 -7.94
N LEU A 749 68.46 -32.66 -8.12
CA LEU A 749 67.08 -32.17 -8.23
C LEU A 749 66.42 -32.61 -9.56
N GLU A 750 67.19 -32.71 -10.64
CA GLU A 750 66.73 -33.23 -11.94
C GLU A 750 66.43 -34.74 -11.87
N ASP A 751 67.32 -35.55 -11.28
CA ASP A 751 67.11 -36.99 -11.05
C ASP A 751 65.86 -37.26 -10.20
N ALA A 752 65.64 -36.45 -9.15
CA ALA A 752 64.42 -36.52 -8.32
C ALA A 752 63.14 -36.03 -9.03
N SER A 753 63.25 -35.55 -10.28
CA SER A 753 62.18 -34.89 -11.05
C SER A 753 61.53 -33.71 -10.29
N TYR A 754 62.30 -33.04 -9.42
CA TYR A 754 61.79 -32.02 -8.50
C TYR A 754 61.15 -30.86 -9.26
N PHE A 755 61.82 -30.32 -10.27
CA PHE A 755 61.34 -29.16 -11.03
C PHE A 755 60.02 -29.45 -11.76
N LYS A 756 59.93 -30.61 -12.42
CA LYS A 756 58.71 -31.04 -13.12
C LYS A 756 57.54 -31.24 -12.15
N LYS A 757 57.76 -31.95 -11.04
CA LYS A 757 56.71 -32.15 -10.01
C LYS A 757 56.26 -30.83 -9.37
N LYS A 758 57.19 -29.89 -9.17
CA LYS A 758 56.89 -28.57 -8.59
C LYS A 758 56.04 -27.73 -9.54
N GLU A 759 56.36 -27.73 -10.83
CA GLU A 759 55.57 -27.09 -11.88
C GLU A 759 54.16 -27.68 -11.96
N GLU A 760 54.03 -29.01 -12.06
CA GLU A 760 52.73 -29.71 -12.11
C GLU A 760 51.85 -29.39 -10.87
N LEU A 761 52.42 -29.40 -9.67
CA LEU A 761 51.70 -29.08 -8.44
C LEU A 761 51.30 -27.59 -8.37
N SER A 762 52.14 -26.69 -8.87
CA SER A 762 51.87 -25.25 -8.94
C SER A 762 50.76 -24.92 -9.94
N GLU A 763 50.78 -25.50 -11.14
CA GLU A 763 49.71 -25.35 -12.13
C GLU A 763 48.38 -25.89 -11.60
N TYR A 764 48.39 -27.07 -10.96
CA TYR A 764 47.19 -27.64 -10.35
C TYR A 764 46.64 -26.74 -9.22
N LYS A 765 47.51 -26.12 -8.42
CA LYS A 765 47.11 -25.15 -7.39
C LYS A 765 46.44 -23.92 -8.01
N GLU A 766 47.04 -23.33 -9.04
CA GLU A 766 46.46 -22.17 -9.74
C GLU A 766 45.10 -22.50 -10.36
N GLY A 767 44.96 -23.69 -10.96
CA GLY A 767 43.69 -24.21 -11.46
C GLY A 767 42.63 -24.33 -10.37
N LEU A 768 42.97 -24.93 -9.22
CA LEU A 768 42.07 -25.05 -8.07
C LEU A 768 41.69 -23.69 -7.46
N GLU A 769 42.63 -22.73 -7.38
CA GLU A 769 42.36 -21.36 -6.89
C GLU A 769 41.43 -20.59 -7.85
N GLY A 770 41.61 -20.78 -9.16
CA GLY A 770 40.70 -20.26 -10.19
C GLY A 770 39.28 -20.81 -10.07
N GLU A 771 39.14 -22.14 -9.97
CA GLU A 771 37.85 -22.80 -9.81
C GLU A 771 37.17 -22.39 -8.48
N LEU A 772 37.94 -22.30 -7.39
CA LEU A 772 37.44 -21.82 -6.10
C LEU A 772 36.91 -20.38 -6.17
N LYS A 773 37.59 -19.49 -6.89
CA LYS A 773 37.15 -18.10 -7.08
C LYS A 773 35.82 -18.04 -7.84
N GLU A 774 35.67 -18.83 -8.90
CA GLU A 774 34.45 -18.93 -9.68
C GLU A 774 33.27 -19.44 -8.84
N LYS A 775 33.46 -20.56 -8.12
CA LYS A 775 32.41 -21.14 -7.26
C LYS A 775 32.00 -20.21 -6.12
N ASN A 776 32.93 -19.46 -5.54
CA ASN A 776 32.62 -18.45 -4.53
C ASN A 776 31.78 -17.30 -5.11
N LEU A 777 32.06 -16.87 -6.33
CA LEU A 777 31.26 -15.85 -7.01
C LEU A 777 29.83 -16.35 -7.26
N GLN A 778 29.68 -17.58 -7.76
CA GLN A 778 28.36 -18.23 -7.94
C GLN A 778 27.59 -18.34 -6.62
N ARG A 779 28.25 -18.77 -5.54
CA ARG A 779 27.63 -18.86 -4.20
C ARG A 779 27.17 -17.50 -3.69
N ASN A 780 28.01 -16.46 -3.83
CA ASN A 780 27.64 -15.10 -3.43
C ASN A 780 26.42 -14.59 -4.23
N MET A 781 26.33 -14.93 -5.51
CA MET A 781 25.13 -14.61 -6.31
C MET A 781 23.88 -15.29 -5.76
N LEU A 782 23.92 -16.61 -5.53
CA LEU A 782 22.82 -17.36 -4.92
C LEU A 782 22.37 -16.76 -3.59
N GLU A 783 23.33 -16.41 -2.71
CA GLU A 783 23.04 -15.82 -1.40
C GLU A 783 22.34 -14.47 -1.53
N LYS A 784 22.84 -13.56 -2.39
CA LYS A 784 22.23 -12.24 -2.55
C LYS A 784 20.87 -12.30 -3.22
N VAL A 785 20.68 -13.23 -4.17
CA VAL A 785 19.38 -13.47 -4.78
C VAL A 785 18.38 -14.02 -3.76
N ASP A 786 18.78 -14.95 -2.89
CA ASP A 786 17.93 -15.50 -1.82
C ASP A 786 17.55 -14.43 -0.79
N VAL A 787 18.50 -13.56 -0.41
CA VAL A 787 18.21 -12.40 0.46
C VAL A 787 17.19 -11.46 -0.18
N SER A 788 17.40 -11.05 -1.43
CA SER A 788 16.46 -10.17 -2.13
C SER A 788 15.10 -10.84 -2.37
N MET A 789 15.05 -12.16 -2.57
CA MET A 789 13.80 -12.92 -2.58
C MET A 789 13.05 -12.71 -1.26
N ASN A 790 13.70 -12.87 -0.12
CA ASN A 790 13.07 -12.69 1.18
C ASN A 790 12.68 -11.22 1.47
N GLU A 791 13.55 -10.26 1.18
CA GLU A 791 13.30 -8.82 1.39
C GLU A 791 12.12 -8.30 0.57
N THR A 792 11.94 -8.81 -0.65
CA THR A 792 10.84 -8.40 -1.53
C THR A 792 9.52 -9.08 -1.21
N TYR A 793 9.47 -10.07 -0.30
CA TYR A 793 8.25 -10.85 -0.02
C TYR A 793 7.06 -9.96 0.36
N SER A 794 7.26 -9.02 1.29
CA SER A 794 6.18 -8.11 1.73
C SER A 794 5.65 -7.22 0.60
N THR A 795 6.54 -6.77 -0.28
CA THR A 795 6.18 -5.96 -1.45
C THR A 795 5.43 -6.80 -2.49
N ARG A 796 5.87 -8.03 -2.75
CA ARG A 796 5.19 -8.99 -3.63
C ARG A 796 3.81 -9.38 -3.07
N ALA A 797 3.69 -9.56 -1.76
CA ALA A 797 2.41 -9.83 -1.08
C ALA A 797 1.43 -8.65 -1.22
N ALA A 798 1.90 -7.42 -1.02
CA ALA A 798 1.09 -6.24 -1.28
C ALA A 798 0.67 -6.17 -2.76
N PHE A 799 1.61 -6.39 -3.68
CA PHE A 799 1.37 -6.39 -5.12
C PHE A 799 0.25 -7.37 -5.53
N VAL A 800 0.29 -8.62 -5.05
CA VAL A 800 -0.78 -9.61 -5.31
C VAL A 800 -2.11 -9.17 -4.73
N ARG A 801 -2.14 -8.73 -3.47
CA ARG A 801 -3.37 -8.25 -2.81
C ARG A 801 -4.01 -7.09 -3.56
N HIS A 802 -3.22 -6.13 -4.05
CA HIS A 802 -3.73 -5.00 -4.83
C HIS A 802 -4.28 -5.45 -6.18
N TYR A 803 -3.68 -6.45 -6.82
CA TYR A 803 -4.26 -7.07 -8.02
C TYR A 803 -5.57 -7.82 -7.74
N ASP A 804 -5.68 -8.52 -6.62
CA ASP A 804 -6.94 -9.18 -6.22
C ASP A 804 -8.06 -8.14 -6.03
N SER A 805 -7.79 -7.05 -5.28
CA SER A 805 -8.72 -5.93 -5.13
C SER A 805 -9.07 -5.27 -6.47
N PHE A 806 -8.07 -5.06 -7.34
CA PHE A 806 -8.25 -4.48 -8.66
C PHE A 806 -9.23 -5.32 -9.50
N TYR A 807 -9.05 -6.63 -9.57
CA TYR A 807 -9.96 -7.51 -10.30
C TYR A 807 -11.35 -7.57 -9.65
N GLU A 808 -11.45 -7.62 -8.32
CA GLU A 808 -12.73 -7.58 -7.62
C GLU A 808 -13.53 -6.30 -7.96
N HIS A 809 -12.86 -5.15 -8.00
CA HIS A 809 -13.49 -3.88 -8.37
C HIS A 809 -13.97 -3.89 -9.83
N PHE A 810 -13.21 -4.48 -10.75
CA PHE A 810 -13.63 -4.67 -12.15
C PHE A 810 -14.83 -5.63 -12.29
N GLU A 811 -14.85 -6.74 -11.55
CA GLU A 811 -16.01 -7.64 -11.56
C GLU A 811 -17.27 -6.94 -11.04
N ASN A 812 -17.12 -6.16 -9.97
CA ASN A 812 -18.22 -5.46 -9.34
C ASN A 812 -18.75 -4.28 -10.17
N ILE A 813 -17.91 -3.60 -10.97
CA ILE A 813 -18.36 -2.51 -11.85
C ILE A 813 -19.12 -3.04 -13.08
N ASN A 814 -18.81 -4.26 -13.53
CA ASN A 814 -19.44 -4.89 -14.69
C ASN A 814 -20.79 -5.57 -14.38
N LYS A 815 -21.13 -5.78 -13.09
CA LYS A 815 -22.45 -6.28 -12.69
C LYS A 815 -23.50 -5.20 -12.98
N LYS A 816 -24.38 -5.45 -13.96
CA LYS A 816 -25.53 -4.59 -14.25
C LYS A 816 -26.42 -4.46 -13.01
N ILE A 817 -26.68 -3.22 -12.59
CA ILE A 817 -27.64 -2.91 -11.53
C ILE A 817 -29.01 -2.73 -12.19
N ASP A 818 -29.64 -3.84 -12.60
CA ASP A 818 -31.04 -3.83 -13.04
C ASP A 818 -31.92 -3.97 -11.79
N ILE A 819 -32.19 -2.83 -11.16
CA ILE A 819 -33.15 -2.75 -10.05
C ILE A 819 -34.53 -2.44 -10.64
N ALA A 820 -35.56 -3.17 -10.21
CA ALA A 820 -36.93 -2.87 -10.60
C ALA A 820 -37.39 -1.56 -9.95
N THR A 821 -38.22 -0.78 -10.64
CA THR A 821 -38.83 0.42 -10.04
C THR A 821 -39.70 0.01 -8.86
N THR A 822 -39.37 0.50 -7.67
CA THR A 822 -40.15 0.24 -6.46
C THR A 822 -41.27 1.26 -6.35
N ASN A 823 -42.50 0.79 -6.20
CA ASN A 823 -43.69 1.62 -6.17
C ASN A 823 -44.40 1.46 -4.82
N GLY A 824 -44.16 2.41 -3.91
CA GLY A 824 -44.82 2.51 -2.61
C GLY A 824 -46.05 3.43 -2.65
N ILE A 825 -46.68 3.59 -1.48
CA ILE A 825 -47.90 4.41 -1.31
C ILE A 825 -47.55 5.90 -1.44
N TYR A 826 -46.59 6.38 -0.65
CA TYR A 826 -46.15 7.78 -0.65
C TYR A 826 -44.87 8.02 -1.45
N LYS A 827 -44.15 6.96 -1.84
CA LYS A 827 -42.86 7.08 -2.51
C LYS A 827 -42.69 6.10 -3.65
N THR A 828 -42.20 6.57 -4.79
CA THR A 828 -41.77 5.73 -5.93
C THR A 828 -40.28 5.95 -6.17
N LYS A 829 -39.48 4.88 -6.21
CA LYS A 829 -38.05 4.95 -6.54
C LYS A 829 -37.81 4.35 -7.92
N LEU A 830 -37.29 5.16 -8.84
CA LEU A 830 -36.93 4.69 -10.18
C LEU A 830 -35.85 3.60 -10.05
N GLY A 831 -36.01 2.48 -10.77
CA GLY A 831 -35.11 1.34 -10.64
C GLY A 831 -33.90 1.39 -11.58
N SER A 832 -34.14 1.66 -12.87
CA SER A 832 -33.10 1.70 -13.90
C SER A 832 -32.53 3.10 -14.06
N VAL A 833 -31.21 3.26 -13.93
CA VAL A 833 -30.49 4.50 -14.26
C VAL A 833 -29.79 4.36 -15.59
N ASN A 834 -29.72 5.44 -16.37
CA ASN A 834 -28.85 5.51 -17.54
C ASN A 834 -27.42 5.91 -17.14
N PRO A 835 -26.41 5.02 -17.21
CA PRO A 835 -25.05 5.38 -16.83
C PRO A 835 -24.43 6.42 -17.79
N GLN A 836 -25.02 6.72 -18.95
CA GLN A 836 -24.55 7.78 -19.85
C GLN A 836 -24.68 9.18 -19.25
N ILE A 837 -25.47 9.36 -18.19
CA ILE A 837 -25.60 10.65 -17.50
C ILE A 837 -24.59 10.80 -16.34
N LEU A 838 -23.68 9.84 -16.13
CA LEU A 838 -22.65 9.88 -15.09
C LEU A 838 -21.85 11.18 -15.10
N SER A 839 -21.61 11.74 -16.30
CA SER A 839 -20.91 13.00 -16.48
C SER A 839 -21.61 14.22 -15.85
N LEU A 840 -22.90 14.13 -15.58
CA LEU A 840 -23.74 15.20 -15.02
C LEU A 840 -23.92 15.07 -13.50
N VAL A 841 -23.45 13.96 -12.91
CA VAL A 841 -23.64 13.62 -11.49
C VAL A 841 -22.35 13.90 -10.71
N GLU A 842 -22.44 14.87 -9.81
CA GLU A 842 -21.40 15.27 -8.87
C GLU A 842 -21.96 15.29 -7.43
N ASP A 843 -21.12 15.59 -6.44
CA ASP A 843 -21.56 15.62 -5.04
C ASP A 843 -22.59 16.72 -4.79
N LYS A 844 -22.46 17.87 -5.47
CA LYS A 844 -23.36 19.03 -5.36
C LYS A 844 -24.41 19.13 -6.46
N SER A 845 -24.45 18.18 -7.39
CA SER A 845 -25.45 18.20 -8.46
C SER A 845 -26.83 17.82 -7.95
N ASP A 846 -27.84 18.35 -8.60
CA ASP A 846 -29.26 18.03 -8.42
C ASP A 846 -29.88 17.58 -9.74
N MET A 847 -31.18 17.26 -9.72
CA MET A 847 -31.93 16.84 -10.91
C MET A 847 -31.91 17.87 -12.05
N GLY A 848 -31.70 19.16 -11.75
CA GLY A 848 -31.53 20.21 -12.76
C GLY A 848 -30.26 20.06 -13.59
N ASN A 849 -29.23 19.36 -13.09
CA ASN A 849 -28.07 19.02 -13.91
C ASN A 849 -28.43 18.12 -15.11
N LEU A 850 -29.54 17.38 -15.04
CA LEU A 850 -30.02 16.55 -16.15
C LEU A 850 -30.68 17.36 -17.28
N ASP A 851 -30.97 18.65 -17.06
CA ASP A 851 -31.54 19.53 -18.08
C ASP A 851 -30.53 19.86 -19.20
N MET A 852 -29.23 19.62 -18.94
CA MET A 852 -28.12 20.09 -19.76
C MET A 852 -27.95 19.34 -21.09
N ASP A 853 -28.33 18.05 -21.17
CA ASP A 853 -28.15 17.26 -22.39
C ASP A 853 -29.32 16.31 -22.69
N THR A 854 -29.25 15.67 -23.86
CA THR A 854 -30.30 14.78 -24.37
C THR A 854 -30.47 13.51 -23.54
N ASN A 855 -29.38 12.98 -22.98
CA ASN A 855 -29.42 11.76 -22.18
C ASN A 855 -30.06 12.05 -20.81
N GLY A 856 -29.70 13.19 -20.21
CA GLY A 856 -30.32 13.70 -19.00
C GLY A 856 -31.82 13.93 -19.19
N LYS A 857 -32.23 14.64 -20.25
CA LYS A 857 -33.65 14.84 -20.58
C LYS A 857 -34.40 13.53 -20.80
N SER A 858 -33.78 12.54 -21.45
CA SER A 858 -34.39 11.21 -21.61
C SER A 858 -34.63 10.50 -20.28
N GLU A 859 -33.76 10.68 -19.27
CA GLU A 859 -34.00 10.17 -17.92
C GLU A 859 -35.12 10.95 -17.21
N LEU A 860 -35.14 12.28 -17.37
CA LEU A 860 -36.19 13.12 -16.83
C LEU A 860 -37.56 12.77 -17.43
N ASP A 861 -37.63 12.43 -18.72
CA ASP A 861 -38.88 12.00 -19.37
C ASP A 861 -39.47 10.74 -18.73
N LYS A 862 -38.63 9.81 -18.23
CA LYS A 862 -39.09 8.65 -17.45
C LYS A 862 -39.75 9.10 -16.14
N LEU A 863 -39.12 10.03 -15.43
CA LEU A 863 -39.65 10.58 -14.18
C LEU A 863 -40.92 11.41 -14.42
N ILE A 864 -41.00 12.18 -15.51
CA ILE A 864 -42.20 12.92 -15.94
C ILE A 864 -43.35 11.95 -16.23
N ASN A 865 -43.08 10.83 -16.90
CA ASN A 865 -44.09 9.81 -17.17
C ASN A 865 -44.57 9.14 -15.87
N LEU A 866 -43.67 8.87 -14.92
CA LEU A 866 -44.06 8.40 -13.58
C LEU A 866 -44.90 9.46 -12.86
N ALA A 867 -44.53 10.74 -12.92
CA ALA A 867 -45.31 11.82 -12.31
C ALA A 867 -46.72 11.90 -12.89
N ARG A 868 -46.85 11.81 -14.22
CA ARG A 868 -48.14 11.73 -14.94
C ARG A 868 -48.93 10.47 -14.59
N ALA A 869 -48.28 9.36 -14.25
CA ALA A 869 -48.99 8.16 -13.79
C ALA A 869 -49.42 8.26 -12.32
N LYS A 870 -48.65 8.97 -11.49
CA LYS A 870 -48.81 8.97 -10.02
C LYS A 870 -49.73 10.05 -9.49
N TYR A 871 -49.84 11.22 -10.13
CA TYR A 871 -50.68 12.30 -9.61
C TYR A 871 -52.15 11.88 -9.44
N GLN A 872 -52.64 10.97 -10.29
CA GLN A 872 -54.02 10.47 -10.21
C GLN A 872 -54.30 9.68 -8.94
N ASN A 873 -53.28 9.03 -8.37
CA ASN A 873 -53.41 8.28 -7.12
C ASN A 873 -53.67 9.22 -5.93
N LEU A 874 -53.28 10.49 -6.01
CA LEU A 874 -53.54 11.49 -4.97
C LEU A 874 -55.04 11.87 -4.90
N PHE A 875 -55.82 11.51 -5.92
CA PHE A 875 -57.27 11.68 -5.93
C PHE A 875 -58.00 10.45 -5.36
N ASP A 876 -57.30 9.41 -4.92
CA ASP A 876 -57.94 8.29 -4.25
C ASP A 876 -58.51 8.75 -2.91
N SER A 877 -59.78 8.43 -2.65
CA SER A 877 -60.48 8.92 -1.46
C SER A 877 -59.82 8.41 -0.19
N ARG A 878 -59.32 7.16 -0.19
CA ARG A 878 -58.67 6.54 0.95
C ARG A 878 -57.29 7.14 1.23
N THR A 879 -56.50 7.48 0.21
CA THR A 879 -55.19 8.14 0.40
C THR A 879 -55.31 9.59 0.84
N LEU A 880 -56.31 10.32 0.32
CA LEU A 880 -56.61 11.67 0.76
C LEU A 880 -57.24 11.73 2.16
N GLY A 881 -57.82 10.61 2.63
CA GLY A 881 -58.44 10.50 3.95
C GLY A 881 -59.92 10.92 4.00
N VAL A 882 -60.60 10.90 2.86
CA VAL A 882 -62.02 11.29 2.70
C VAL A 882 -62.88 10.12 2.22
N ASN A 883 -64.16 10.11 2.58
CA ASN A 883 -65.04 9.02 2.17
C ASN A 883 -65.54 9.21 0.73
N TYR A 884 -65.93 10.44 0.39
CA TYR A 884 -66.46 10.80 -0.91
C TYR A 884 -65.74 12.03 -1.49
N LEU A 885 -65.37 11.95 -2.78
CA LEU A 885 -64.94 13.11 -3.56
C LEU A 885 -66.12 13.93 -4.11
N LYS A 886 -67.28 13.29 -4.24
CA LYS A 886 -68.54 13.88 -4.68
C LYS A 886 -69.71 13.11 -4.07
N ILE A 887 -70.78 13.81 -3.71
CA ILE A 887 -72.00 13.23 -3.13
C ILE A 887 -73.18 13.68 -3.97
N SER A 888 -74.03 12.75 -4.40
CA SER A 888 -75.25 13.08 -5.16
C SER A 888 -76.35 13.47 -4.18
N LEU A 889 -76.94 14.66 -4.36
CA LEU A 889 -77.98 15.20 -3.47
C LEU A 889 -79.37 15.03 -4.08
N THR A 890 -79.48 15.26 -5.38
CA THR A 890 -80.65 15.00 -6.21
C THR A 890 -80.19 14.44 -7.57
N ASP A 891 -81.11 14.21 -8.51
CA ASP A 891 -80.77 13.77 -9.87
C ASP A 891 -79.90 14.80 -10.63
N THR A 892 -79.93 16.08 -10.22
CA THR A 892 -79.23 17.19 -10.89
C THR A 892 -78.21 17.89 -10.01
N GLU A 893 -78.35 17.84 -8.69
CA GLU A 893 -77.46 18.52 -7.73
C GLU A 893 -76.53 17.54 -7.03
N ARG A 894 -75.28 17.97 -6.85
CA ARG A 894 -74.23 17.21 -6.18
C ARG A 894 -73.36 18.16 -5.35
N TRP A 895 -72.89 17.66 -4.22
CA TRP A 895 -71.82 18.30 -3.47
C TRP A 895 -70.46 17.84 -4.01
N THR A 896 -69.52 18.79 -4.11
CA THR A 896 -68.13 18.59 -4.53
C THR A 896 -67.23 19.49 -3.68
N PHE A 897 -65.91 19.26 -3.73
CA PHE A 897 -64.95 20.24 -3.21
C PHE A 897 -65.09 21.59 -3.93
N ASP A 898 -64.85 22.68 -3.20
CA ASP A 898 -64.91 24.05 -3.73
C ASP A 898 -63.70 24.37 -4.61
N LYS A 899 -62.50 24.00 -4.16
CA LYS A 899 -61.22 24.25 -4.83
C LYS A 899 -60.25 23.09 -4.62
N ALA A 900 -59.33 22.92 -5.56
CA ALA A 900 -58.26 21.94 -5.45
C ALA A 900 -56.95 22.49 -6.00
N ALA A 901 -55.82 22.03 -5.47
CA ALA A 901 -54.50 22.40 -5.98
C ALA A 901 -53.58 21.19 -6.09
N LEU A 902 -52.83 21.11 -7.17
CA LEU A 902 -51.67 20.22 -7.28
C LEU A 902 -50.41 21.07 -7.43
N VAL A 903 -49.46 20.86 -6.52
CA VAL A 903 -48.15 21.50 -6.56
C VAL A 903 -47.11 20.44 -6.92
N VAL A 904 -46.28 20.74 -7.93
CA VAL A 904 -45.14 19.89 -8.27
C VAL A 904 -43.84 20.61 -7.96
N SER A 905 -43.03 20.02 -7.09
CA SER A 905 -41.71 20.54 -6.75
C SER A 905 -40.61 19.64 -7.34
N SER A 906 -39.68 20.25 -8.09
CA SER A 906 -38.51 19.57 -8.68
C SER A 906 -37.42 20.60 -8.91
N THR A 907 -36.15 20.28 -8.66
CA THR A 907 -35.02 21.17 -8.96
C THR A 907 -34.83 21.36 -10.49
N SER A 908 -35.25 20.40 -11.30
CA SER A 908 -35.22 20.48 -12.78
C SER A 908 -36.24 21.46 -13.34
N GLY A 909 -35.76 22.44 -14.13
CA GLY A 909 -36.62 23.36 -14.86
C GLY A 909 -37.34 22.68 -16.03
N TYR A 910 -36.69 21.68 -16.65
CA TYR A 910 -37.30 20.87 -17.71
C TYR A 910 -38.52 20.10 -17.21
N VAL A 911 -38.41 19.37 -16.08
CA VAL A 911 -39.52 18.63 -15.46
C VAL A 911 -40.71 19.54 -15.17
N ARG A 912 -40.45 20.70 -14.53
CA ARG A 912 -41.49 21.69 -14.21
C ARG A 912 -42.20 22.17 -15.48
N SER A 913 -41.44 22.57 -16.50
CA SER A 913 -41.97 23.09 -17.76
C SER A 913 -42.80 22.04 -18.52
N GLU A 914 -42.33 20.80 -18.62
CA GLU A 914 -43.01 19.72 -19.35
C GLU A 914 -44.27 19.20 -18.64
N LEU A 915 -44.29 19.24 -17.30
CA LEU A 915 -45.51 18.96 -16.56
C LEU A 915 -46.51 20.10 -16.70
N MET A 916 -46.09 21.37 -16.69
CA MET A 916 -46.97 22.54 -16.91
C MET A 916 -47.66 22.53 -18.28
N LYS A 917 -47.06 21.91 -19.30
CA LYS A 917 -47.68 21.73 -20.64
C LYS A 917 -48.76 20.64 -20.68
N SER A 918 -48.89 19.83 -19.64
CA SER A 918 -49.83 18.71 -19.60
C SER A 918 -51.26 19.16 -19.28
N LYS A 919 -52.22 18.23 -19.41
CA LYS A 919 -53.63 18.47 -19.10
C LYS A 919 -53.99 18.28 -17.62
N ILE A 920 -53.00 18.10 -16.73
CA ILE A 920 -53.22 17.76 -15.32
C ILE A 920 -54.19 18.73 -14.63
N GLY A 921 -54.07 20.04 -14.84
CA GLY A 921 -54.99 21.01 -14.26
C GLY A 921 -56.45 20.82 -14.71
N VAL A 922 -56.67 20.50 -15.99
CA VAL A 922 -58.00 20.19 -16.54
C VAL A 922 -58.52 18.87 -15.97
N ASP A 923 -57.66 17.86 -15.86
CA ASP A 923 -58.01 16.54 -15.33
C ASP A 923 -58.43 16.60 -13.86
N ILE A 924 -57.77 17.43 -13.04
CA ILE A 924 -58.17 17.68 -11.64
C ILE A 924 -59.59 18.23 -11.60
N ASN A 925 -59.87 19.26 -12.39
CA ASN A 925 -61.17 19.91 -12.43
C ASN A 925 -62.29 18.93 -12.81
N GLN A 926 -62.05 18.10 -13.83
CA GLN A 926 -62.98 17.07 -14.29
C GLN A 926 -63.16 15.95 -13.27
N SER A 927 -62.06 15.45 -12.68
CA SER A 927 -62.09 14.31 -11.76
C SER A 927 -62.86 14.63 -10.47
N LEU A 928 -62.70 15.85 -9.96
CA LEU A 928 -63.41 16.33 -8.76
C LEU A 928 -64.75 16.98 -9.09
N SER A 929 -65.05 17.20 -10.37
CA SER A 929 -66.26 17.88 -10.83
C SER A 929 -66.43 19.27 -10.21
N LEU A 930 -65.35 20.06 -10.13
CA LEU A 930 -65.38 21.40 -9.54
C LEU A 930 -66.35 22.33 -10.31
N GLN A 931 -66.89 23.35 -9.62
CA GLN A 931 -67.94 24.20 -10.17
C GLN A 931 -67.43 25.10 -11.30
N HIS A 932 -66.22 25.65 -11.16
CA HIS A 932 -65.60 26.52 -12.15
C HIS A 932 -64.21 26.02 -12.58
N PRO A 933 -63.80 26.25 -13.85
CA PRO A 933 -62.45 25.90 -14.31
C PRO A 933 -61.31 26.51 -13.48
N ASN A 934 -61.55 27.69 -12.89
CA ASN A 934 -60.57 28.41 -12.07
C ASN A 934 -60.50 27.93 -10.62
N ASP A 935 -61.32 26.95 -10.22
CA ASP A 935 -61.30 26.37 -8.88
C ASP A 935 -60.18 25.32 -8.70
N SER A 936 -59.56 24.90 -9.80
CA SER A 936 -58.36 24.06 -9.77
C SER A 936 -57.09 24.89 -10.04
N LEU A 937 -56.09 24.75 -9.18
CA LEU A 937 -54.74 25.29 -9.37
C LEU A 937 -53.75 24.17 -9.70
N PHE A 938 -52.95 24.35 -10.74
CA PHE A 938 -51.77 23.53 -10.99
C PHE A 938 -50.56 24.45 -11.10
N THR A 939 -49.58 24.24 -10.21
CA THR A 939 -48.38 25.09 -10.13
C THR A 939 -47.13 24.28 -9.83
N THR A 940 -45.96 24.87 -10.09
CA THR A 940 -44.66 24.22 -9.86
C THR A 940 -43.63 25.15 -9.25
N HIS A 941 -42.65 24.61 -8.52
CA HIS A 941 -41.50 25.39 -8.05
C HIS A 941 -40.22 24.55 -7.88
N GLY A 942 -39.08 25.23 -7.77
CA GLY A 942 -37.74 24.63 -7.74
C GLY A 942 -37.23 24.12 -6.40
N HIS A 943 -38.09 24.04 -5.37
CA HIS A 943 -37.64 23.87 -3.98
C HIS A 943 -38.08 22.52 -3.41
N THR A 944 -37.17 21.54 -3.47
CA THR A 944 -37.36 20.17 -2.98
C THR A 944 -35.99 19.52 -2.72
N LYS A 945 -35.93 18.25 -2.30
CA LYS A 945 -34.66 17.52 -2.19
C LYS A 945 -34.02 17.36 -3.59
N PRO A 946 -32.68 17.34 -3.70
CA PRO A 946 -31.98 17.45 -4.98
C PRO A 946 -32.40 16.45 -6.07
N TRP A 947 -32.77 15.23 -5.69
CA TRP A 947 -33.04 14.11 -6.62
C TRP A 947 -34.47 13.59 -6.51
N GLU A 948 -35.41 14.48 -6.18
CA GLU A 948 -36.82 14.14 -5.99
C GLU A 948 -37.75 15.02 -6.84
N ILE A 949 -38.88 14.45 -7.24
CA ILE A 949 -40.07 15.19 -7.69
C ILE A 949 -41.15 14.94 -6.65
N ALA A 950 -41.64 15.98 -5.98
CA ALA A 950 -42.80 15.84 -5.10
C ALA A 950 -44.07 16.30 -5.81
N LEU A 951 -45.12 15.51 -5.68
CA LEU A 951 -46.48 15.80 -6.12
C LEU A 951 -47.32 15.97 -4.85
N THR A 952 -47.82 17.17 -4.59
CA THR A 952 -48.67 17.41 -3.41
C THR A 952 -50.02 17.94 -3.82
N PHE A 953 -51.05 17.23 -3.43
CA PHE A 953 -52.43 17.53 -3.75
C PHE A 953 -53.15 18.10 -2.52
N PHE A 954 -53.98 19.11 -2.74
CA PHE A 954 -54.82 19.75 -1.75
C PHE A 954 -56.26 19.81 -2.26
N ALA A 955 -57.23 19.50 -1.40
CA ALA A 955 -58.65 19.65 -1.68
C ALA A 955 -59.34 20.44 -0.56
N ALA A 956 -60.09 21.48 -0.93
CA ALA A 956 -60.77 22.39 -0.03
C ALA A 956 -62.19 22.69 -0.53
N SER A 957 -63.21 22.93 0.29
CA SER A 957 -63.35 22.55 1.69
C SER A 957 -64.30 21.36 1.83
N SER A 958 -64.06 20.52 2.83
CA SER A 958 -64.92 19.40 3.21
C SER A 958 -65.29 19.46 4.70
N PHE A 959 -66.12 18.52 5.15
CA PHE A 959 -66.79 18.51 6.45
C PHE A 959 -66.47 17.26 7.28
N LEU A 960 -66.83 17.30 8.57
CA LEU A 960 -66.47 16.27 9.55
C LEU A 960 -66.94 14.87 9.10
N ASP A 961 -68.21 14.76 8.71
CA ASP A 961 -68.85 13.49 8.32
C ASP A 961 -68.31 12.90 7.00
N ASN A 962 -67.40 13.60 6.29
CA ASN A 962 -66.70 13.07 5.12
C ASN A 962 -65.27 12.56 5.43
N ILE A 963 -64.81 12.62 6.68
CA ILE A 963 -63.51 12.06 7.07
C ILE A 963 -63.59 10.53 7.08
N TYR A 964 -62.84 9.85 6.19
CA TYR A 964 -62.96 8.41 5.99
C TYR A 964 -62.75 7.59 7.28
N PRO A 965 -61.66 7.78 8.06
CA PRO A 965 -61.45 7.01 9.28
C PRO A 965 -62.51 7.22 10.38
N LEU A 966 -63.23 8.34 10.35
CA LEU A 966 -64.32 8.62 11.28
C LEU A 966 -65.54 7.75 10.98
N VAL A 967 -65.88 7.60 9.69
CA VAL A 967 -67.13 6.97 9.22
C VAL A 967 -66.98 5.52 8.77
N ALA A 968 -65.75 5.02 8.62
CA ALA A 968 -65.48 3.63 8.30
C ALA A 968 -66.11 2.67 9.33
N GLY A 969 -66.58 1.49 8.89
CA GLY A 969 -67.08 0.45 9.80
C GLY A 969 -65.98 -0.03 10.75
N GLY A 970 -66.27 -0.04 12.06
CA GLY A 970 -65.26 -0.22 13.11
C GLY A 970 -64.33 0.99 13.33
N GLY A 971 -64.60 2.12 12.68
CA GLY A 971 -63.80 3.36 12.73
C GLY A 971 -64.08 4.21 13.97
N TYR A 972 -63.61 5.46 13.95
CA TYR A 972 -63.54 6.25 15.18
C TYR A 972 -64.90 6.54 15.81
N TRP A 973 -65.95 6.72 14.99
CA TRP A 973 -67.29 7.03 15.48
C TRP A 973 -67.88 5.91 16.34
N GLU A 974 -67.64 4.64 16.00
CA GLU A 974 -68.16 3.51 16.79
C GLU A 974 -67.55 3.46 18.20
N ILE A 975 -66.26 3.80 18.31
CA ILE A 975 -65.57 3.91 19.59
C ILE A 975 -66.05 5.15 20.34
N TYR A 976 -66.20 6.28 19.66
CA TYR A 976 -66.71 7.52 20.20
C TYR A 976 -68.11 7.34 20.81
N ALA A 977 -69.07 6.81 20.07
CA ALA A 977 -70.46 6.69 20.51
C ALA A 977 -70.60 5.91 21.83
N LYS A 978 -69.71 4.94 22.08
CA LYS A 978 -69.67 4.15 23.31
C LYS A 978 -68.94 4.83 24.47
N ASN A 979 -68.02 5.76 24.19
CA ASN A 979 -67.08 6.31 25.17
C ASN A 979 -67.06 7.86 25.23
N LYS A 980 -67.99 8.54 24.55
CA LYS A 980 -68.02 10.01 24.43
C LYS A 980 -68.12 10.75 25.77
N GLU A 981 -68.52 10.08 26.84
CA GLU A 981 -68.62 10.64 28.19
C GLU A 981 -67.30 10.58 28.98
N ASN A 982 -66.25 9.92 28.46
CA ASN A 982 -64.97 9.80 29.14
C ASN A 982 -64.17 11.12 29.07
N ILE A 983 -64.30 11.93 30.13
CA ILE A 983 -63.69 13.26 30.24
C ILE A 983 -62.16 13.29 30.15
N LEU A 984 -61.45 12.17 30.34
CA LEU A 984 -59.98 12.13 30.19
C LEU A 984 -59.53 12.31 28.74
N HIS A 985 -60.45 12.12 27.79
CA HIS A 985 -60.21 12.31 26.36
C HIS A 985 -60.77 13.65 25.83
N HIS A 986 -61.39 14.48 26.66
CA HIS A 986 -61.87 15.82 26.29
C HIS A 986 -60.86 16.89 26.69
N VAL A 987 -60.85 18.02 25.99
CA VAL A 987 -60.04 19.19 26.36
C VAL A 987 -60.78 20.51 26.20
N LEU A 988 -61.74 20.57 25.27
CA LEU A 988 -62.53 21.76 25.04
C LEU A 988 -63.54 21.98 26.18
N LYS A 989 -63.66 23.23 26.63
CA LYS A 989 -64.52 23.69 27.75
C LYS A 989 -64.18 23.11 29.15
N LEU A 990 -63.15 22.26 29.32
CA LEU A 990 -62.78 21.74 30.65
C LEU A 990 -62.47 22.88 31.65
N GLN A 991 -61.85 23.96 31.19
CA GLN A 991 -61.58 25.17 32.00
C GLN A 991 -62.84 25.92 32.47
N ASP A 992 -64.00 25.59 31.89
CA ASP A 992 -65.33 26.14 32.21
C ASP A 992 -66.17 25.15 33.02
N GLY A 993 -65.58 24.04 33.47
CA GLY A 993 -66.29 22.99 34.21
C GLY A 993 -67.26 22.19 33.35
N LYS A 994 -67.03 22.14 32.04
CA LYS A 994 -67.91 21.52 31.04
C LYS A 994 -67.11 20.69 30.03
N TYR A 995 -67.79 19.84 29.29
CA TYR A 995 -67.29 19.15 28.10
C TYR A 995 -68.38 19.12 27.03
N ILE A 996 -68.02 18.78 25.80
CA ILE A 996 -68.97 18.72 24.68
C ILE A 996 -69.12 17.29 24.18
N THR A 997 -70.31 16.95 23.70
CA THR A 997 -70.54 15.69 23.00
C THR A 997 -71.36 15.93 21.74
N ARG A 998 -71.03 15.24 20.66
CA ARG A 998 -71.82 15.15 19.43
C ARG A 998 -72.77 13.96 19.55
N ASN A 999 -74.02 14.16 19.15
CA ASN A 999 -75.07 13.16 19.33
C ASN A 999 -75.18 12.17 18.19
N VAL A 1000 -74.99 12.63 16.94
CA VAL A 1000 -75.23 11.82 15.74
C VAL A 1000 -74.21 12.16 14.66
N LEU A 1001 -73.89 11.15 13.84
CA LEU A 1001 -73.16 11.31 12.59
C LEU A 1001 -74.18 11.47 11.47
N LEU A 1002 -74.05 12.51 10.65
CA LEU A 1002 -74.98 12.76 9.55
C LEU A 1002 -74.78 11.75 8.43
N SER A 1003 -75.84 11.43 7.70
CA SER A 1003 -75.70 10.69 6.44
C SER A 1003 -74.95 11.55 5.41
N PRO A 1004 -74.26 10.94 4.43
CA PRO A 1004 -73.55 11.69 3.39
C PRO A 1004 -74.44 12.70 2.66
N GLU A 1005 -75.68 12.31 2.36
CA GLU A 1005 -76.66 13.15 1.67
C GLU A 1005 -77.11 14.32 2.55
N GLU A 1006 -77.37 14.11 3.84
CA GLU A 1006 -77.73 15.19 4.77
C GLU A 1006 -76.57 16.17 4.94
N ALA A 1007 -75.36 15.66 5.22
CA ALA A 1007 -74.17 16.49 5.40
C ALA A 1007 -73.82 17.27 4.11
N GLY A 1008 -73.91 16.60 2.95
CA GLY A 1008 -73.71 17.22 1.65
C GLY A 1008 -74.75 18.29 1.33
N ASN A 1009 -76.03 18.08 1.68
CA ASN A 1009 -77.08 19.09 1.53
C ASN A 1009 -76.82 20.33 2.39
N ILE A 1010 -76.38 20.14 3.64
CA ILE A 1010 -76.01 21.24 4.53
C ILE A 1010 -74.80 22.00 3.96
N ALA A 1011 -73.79 21.28 3.47
CA ALA A 1011 -72.58 21.87 2.90
C ALA A 1011 -72.83 22.64 1.59
N ASN A 1012 -73.79 22.18 0.77
CA ASN A 1012 -74.12 22.78 -0.54
C ASN A 1012 -75.08 23.97 -0.43
N ASN A 1013 -75.64 24.24 0.74
CA ASN A 1013 -76.58 25.34 0.96
C ASN A 1013 -75.85 26.68 1.18
N GLU A 1014 -76.38 27.77 0.64
CA GLU A 1014 -75.80 29.12 0.75
C GLU A 1014 -76.40 29.96 1.90
N ARG A 1015 -77.40 29.46 2.63
CA ARG A 1015 -78.02 30.17 3.77
C ARG A 1015 -77.14 30.15 5.02
N ILE A 1016 -76.18 31.08 5.05
CA ILE A 1016 -75.11 31.21 6.06
C ILE A 1016 -75.61 31.20 7.52
N GLU A 1017 -76.82 31.69 7.82
CA GLU A 1017 -77.32 31.78 9.21
C GLU A 1017 -78.00 30.49 9.71
N GLU A 1018 -78.69 29.74 8.82
CA GLU A 1018 -79.42 28.52 9.19
C GLU A 1018 -78.48 27.33 9.39
N ILE A 1019 -77.39 27.28 8.61
CA ILE A 1019 -76.42 26.17 8.58
C ILE A 1019 -75.70 25.98 9.93
N PRO A 1020 -75.12 27.02 10.57
CA PRO A 1020 -74.52 26.88 11.88
C PRO A 1020 -75.53 26.35 12.91
N GLN A 1021 -76.79 26.75 12.87
CA GLN A 1021 -77.77 26.30 13.85
C GLN A 1021 -78.08 24.80 13.72
N GLN A 1022 -78.19 24.28 12.50
CA GLN A 1022 -78.40 22.85 12.26
C GLN A 1022 -77.27 22.01 12.86
N ILE A 1023 -76.02 22.48 12.74
CA ILE A 1023 -74.87 21.77 13.33
C ILE A 1023 -74.75 21.98 14.82
N LYS A 1024 -75.01 23.19 15.33
CA LYS A 1024 -75.04 23.46 16.76
C LYS A 1024 -76.02 22.52 17.48
N ASN A 1025 -77.14 22.17 16.84
CA ASN A 1025 -78.11 21.22 17.38
C ASN A 1025 -77.59 19.77 17.47
N LEU A 1026 -76.49 19.42 16.80
CA LEU A 1026 -75.85 18.10 16.92
C LEU A 1026 -75.03 17.98 18.21
N TYR A 1027 -74.77 19.09 18.91
CA TYR A 1027 -73.90 19.15 20.07
C TYR A 1027 -74.67 19.40 21.37
N GLU A 1028 -74.23 18.71 22.42
CA GLU A 1028 -74.63 18.96 23.80
C GLU A 1028 -73.43 19.45 24.61
N VAL A 1029 -73.64 20.48 25.42
CA VAL A 1029 -72.64 20.96 26.40
C VAL A 1029 -73.04 20.45 27.78
N LYS A 1030 -72.21 19.60 28.37
CA LYS A 1030 -72.50 18.90 29.63
C LYS A 1030 -71.56 19.35 30.76
N PRO A 1031 -72.01 19.42 32.02
CA PRO A 1031 -71.14 19.68 33.16
C PRO A 1031 -70.30 18.44 33.51
N LEU A 1032 -69.06 18.63 33.99
CA LEU A 1032 -68.13 17.51 34.27
C LEU A 1032 -68.67 16.45 35.23
N LYS A 1033 -69.51 16.84 36.19
CA LYS A 1033 -70.10 15.93 37.18
C LYS A 1033 -71.04 14.88 36.57
N GLU A 1034 -71.55 15.11 35.35
CA GLU A 1034 -72.42 14.12 34.67
C GLU A 1034 -71.64 12.90 34.17
N ALA A 1035 -70.37 13.07 33.78
CA ALA A 1035 -69.51 11.97 33.34
C ALA A 1035 -69.35 10.88 34.42
N LEU A 1036 -69.33 11.27 35.70
CA LEU A 1036 -69.19 10.33 36.84
C LEU A 1036 -70.48 9.56 37.18
N LYS A 1037 -71.64 10.00 36.70
CA LYS A 1037 -72.94 9.37 37.01
C LYS A 1037 -73.26 8.19 36.11
N LEU A 1038 -72.62 8.09 34.96
CA LEU A 1038 -72.92 7.10 33.93
C LEU A 1038 -72.04 5.82 34.02
N GLU A 1039 -70.88 5.89 34.68
CA GLU A 1039 -69.99 4.73 34.87
C GLU A 1039 -70.37 3.82 36.05
N ASN A 1040 -71.26 4.27 36.94
CA ASN A 1040 -71.81 3.46 38.03
C ASN A 1040 -73.06 2.65 37.61
N LYS A 1041 -73.24 2.39 36.31
CA LYS A 1041 -74.32 1.56 35.75
C LYS A 1041 -73.78 0.38 34.96
#